data_AF-A0AAW6U7Z6-F1
#
_entry.id   AF-A0AAW6U7Z6-F1
#
_cell.length_a   1.000
_cell.length_b   1.000
_cell.length_c   1.000
_cell.angle_alpha   90.00
_cell.angle_beta   90.00
_cell.angle_gamma   90.00
#
_symmetry.space_group_name_H-M   'P 1'
#
loop_
_entity.id
_entity.type
_entity.pdbx_description
1 polymer ?
#
loop_
_entity_poly.entity_id
_entity_poly.type
_entity_poly.pdbx_seq_one_letter_code
_entity_poly.pdbx_strand_id
1 'polypeptide(L)'
;MKKIFTLLTVVLSTLVLVACVTVANKPPVLTGEGFDADGRKTVVIDVGDDFDPLEGVTANDDRDGNLTGSIIVRGWDEETNDSPGTHTITLTVSDKEGLEATLTIELTVRSEDPSARPPIIEGVNLNQTYYIGSGTWNPLANIIAWENEDKELDITENIVVRDTEGVHYDLDVPGTYTVRIRVTNAAGIQANIAITLRVIRPDIPTSLPTGPVKVEIWHAMGGDITTWMRQAALDFRAEYQALGYDFEVIVPNGTGNYDTLKANMSNAIIERKLPNMIQGYPDHVAEYLNGGAILNLNPYIEHGTFGLHGADALSDIIESYRLENQQYLQGGTYYSLPFNKSTEVLIYNKDALAYAGITDPEDLPKTWQEWFAIAPQLIEFGKSKNPTEQNLVKAGAYDSNGNGFITFTRQFNGAYTAINPQTYRGQYLWNTNANTFAAMQFVKDNRDIFVVPDFWDQQYATTPFAQQKVAFAISSSAGVRHNQIEIGRLPVADQFELGTAPIPYNALSPNNRAVIQQGTNISLTDSGTREQKLVSWLFLKYLMRADVTVDFAIQTGYIPVRESGITSERYTNFLNQTLPGMTDLQKANALSAQAAFQQRDYFFFDPAFVGSSRARTEVGLAFEMIITGDGNIQAALDRAYSEASLGS
;
A
#
# COMPACT_ATOMS: atom_id res chain seq x y z
N MET A 1 -41.77 -9.88 81.69
CA MET A 1 -40.86 -10.61 80.78
C MET A 1 -40.25 -9.62 79.80
N LYS A 2 -38.90 -9.55 79.78
CA LYS A 2 -37.94 -9.05 78.74
C LYS A 2 -38.26 -7.71 78.03
N LYS A 3 -37.65 -6.58 78.45
CA LYS A 3 -36.32 -5.98 78.10
C LYS A 3 -36.25 -5.50 76.63
N ILE A 4 -35.88 -4.25 76.32
CA ILE A 4 -34.49 -3.73 76.07
C ILE A 4 -34.59 -2.18 75.91
N PHE A 5 -33.94 -1.32 76.73
CA PHE A 5 -32.56 -0.75 76.71
C PHE A 5 -32.22 0.29 75.60
N THR A 6 -32.29 1.57 76.00
CA THR A 6 -31.30 2.70 75.96
C THR A 6 -30.20 2.81 74.88
N LEU A 7 -30.05 3.99 74.24
CA LEU A 7 -28.83 4.88 74.17
C LEU A 7 -29.07 6.06 73.18
N LEU A 8 -29.10 7.35 73.58
CA LEU A 8 -28.04 8.33 73.94
C LEU A 8 -27.36 9.06 72.74
N THR A 9 -27.69 10.36 72.61
CA THR A 9 -26.95 11.56 72.13
C THR A 9 -25.91 11.49 71.00
N VAL A 10 -26.03 12.41 70.03
CA VAL A 10 -24.98 13.39 69.65
C VAL A 10 -25.65 14.67 69.10
N VAL A 11 -25.27 15.83 69.63
CA VAL A 11 -25.61 17.18 69.13
C VAL A 11 -24.68 17.48 67.95
N LEU A 12 -25.25 17.80 66.78
CA LEU A 12 -24.48 18.25 65.61
C LEU A 12 -24.85 19.71 65.31
N SER A 13 -23.84 20.57 65.45
CA SER A 13 -23.80 21.96 65.02
C SER A 13 -24.06 22.09 63.52
N THR A 14 -25.14 22.76 63.13
CA THR A 14 -25.42 23.13 61.75
C THR A 14 -24.62 24.37 61.36
N LEU A 15 -23.52 24.16 60.62
CA LEU A 15 -22.93 25.17 59.74
C LEU A 15 -23.97 25.53 58.67
N VAL A 16 -24.37 26.80 58.59
CA VAL A 16 -25.10 27.31 57.42
C VAL A 16 -24.05 27.56 56.33
N LEU A 17 -23.91 26.60 55.42
CA LEU A 17 -23.28 26.85 54.12
C LEU A 17 -24.26 27.71 53.31
N VAL A 18 -23.92 28.97 53.06
CA VAL A 18 -24.57 29.74 52.00
C VAL A 18 -24.05 29.17 50.68
N ALA A 19 -24.79 28.24 50.09
CA ALA A 19 -24.58 27.87 48.70
C ALA A 19 -24.95 29.08 47.85
N CYS A 20 -23.95 29.78 47.32
CA CYS A 20 -24.15 30.72 46.23
C CYS A 20 -24.65 29.89 45.05
N VAL A 21 -25.94 30.00 44.71
CA VAL A 21 -26.47 29.43 43.48
C VAL A 21 -25.87 30.24 42.34
N THR A 22 -24.72 29.81 41.82
CA THR A 22 -24.24 30.26 40.52
C THR A 22 -25.24 29.73 39.50
N VAL A 23 -26.09 30.60 38.96
CA VAL A 23 -26.90 30.28 37.78
C VAL A 23 -25.94 29.74 36.72
N ALA A 24 -26.26 28.64 36.05
CA ALA A 24 -25.44 28.17 34.92
C ALA A 24 -25.51 29.19 33.78
N ASN A 25 -24.39 29.52 33.15
CA ASN A 25 -24.39 30.40 31.99
C ASN A 25 -25.16 29.75 30.84
N LYS A 26 -25.86 30.54 30.04
CA LYS A 26 -26.61 30.06 28.89
C LYS A 26 -25.89 30.53 27.62
N PRO A 27 -26.00 29.80 26.50
CA PRO A 27 -25.54 30.33 25.24
C PRO A 27 -26.25 31.65 24.89
N PRO A 28 -25.59 32.53 24.12
CA PRO A 28 -26.21 33.76 23.65
C PRO A 28 -27.47 33.48 22.84
N VAL A 29 -28.45 34.38 22.90
CA VAL A 29 -29.67 34.30 22.11
C VAL A 29 -29.48 35.08 20.81
N LEU A 30 -29.40 34.36 19.70
CA LEU A 30 -29.28 34.91 18.35
C LEU A 30 -30.67 34.88 17.68
N THR A 31 -31.16 36.04 17.23
CA THR A 31 -32.49 36.20 16.61
C THR A 31 -32.40 37.03 15.35
N GLY A 32 -33.25 36.73 14.37
CA GLY A 32 -33.39 37.54 13.15
C GLY A 32 -34.76 37.37 12.53
N GLU A 33 -35.17 38.33 11.70
CA GLU A 33 -36.45 38.27 11.01
C GLU A 33 -36.44 37.19 9.90
N GLY A 34 -37.49 36.35 9.90
CA GLY A 34 -37.70 35.31 8.88
C GLY A 34 -37.02 33.97 9.15
N PHE A 35 -36.36 33.80 10.31
CA PHE A 35 -35.87 32.49 10.75
C PHE A 35 -36.97 31.66 11.41
N ASP A 36 -36.99 30.36 11.14
CA ASP A 36 -37.90 29.41 11.77
C ASP A 36 -37.45 29.02 13.20
N ALA A 37 -38.21 28.12 13.85
CA ALA A 37 -37.92 27.67 15.21
C ALA A 37 -36.60 26.88 15.34
N ASP A 38 -36.04 26.39 14.23
CA ASP A 38 -34.76 25.69 14.17
C ASP A 38 -33.61 26.63 13.77
N GLY A 39 -33.88 27.93 13.62
CA GLY A 39 -32.88 28.93 13.24
C GLY A 39 -32.51 28.89 11.75
N ARG A 40 -33.41 28.46 10.86
CA ARG A 40 -33.19 28.42 9.40
C ARG A 40 -34.03 29.46 8.66
N LYS A 41 -33.47 30.04 7.59
CA LYS A 41 -34.13 30.98 6.68
C LYS A 41 -33.75 30.65 5.24
N THR A 42 -34.70 30.72 4.31
CA THR A 42 -34.43 30.63 2.88
C THR A 42 -34.70 31.97 2.22
N VAL A 43 -33.78 32.42 1.37
CA VAL A 43 -33.87 33.70 0.64
C VAL A 43 -33.62 33.42 -0.83
N VAL A 44 -34.36 34.10 -1.72
CA VAL A 44 -34.13 34.05 -3.17
C VAL A 44 -33.95 35.47 -3.67
N ILE A 45 -32.84 35.72 -4.37
CA ILE A 45 -32.54 37.00 -5.01
C ILE A 45 -32.19 36.77 -6.48
N ASP A 46 -32.28 37.81 -7.31
CA ASP A 46 -31.70 37.79 -8.65
C ASP A 46 -30.24 38.27 -8.59
N VAL A 47 -29.42 37.88 -9.56
CA VAL A 47 -27.99 38.24 -9.57
C VAL A 47 -27.81 39.77 -9.53
N GLY A 48 -26.95 40.25 -8.63
CA GLY A 48 -26.68 41.69 -8.44
C GLY A 48 -27.69 42.44 -7.56
N ASP A 49 -28.70 41.76 -7.01
CA ASP A 49 -29.53 42.34 -5.96
C ASP A 49 -28.72 42.50 -4.65
N ASP A 50 -28.93 43.60 -3.94
CA ASP A 50 -28.34 43.81 -2.61
C ASP A 50 -28.94 42.84 -1.59
N PHE A 51 -28.08 42.09 -0.89
CA PHE A 51 -28.44 41.24 0.23
C PHE A 51 -27.36 41.30 1.32
N ASP A 52 -27.76 41.61 2.55
CA ASP A 52 -26.90 41.56 3.75
C ASP A 52 -27.42 40.48 4.71
N PRO A 53 -26.64 39.42 5.01
CA PRO A 53 -27.07 38.35 5.89
C PRO A 53 -27.22 38.79 7.36
N LEU A 54 -26.68 39.95 7.75
CA LEU A 54 -26.83 40.52 9.10
C LEU A 54 -28.03 41.46 9.23
N GLU A 55 -28.73 41.76 8.14
CA GLU A 55 -29.88 42.66 8.19
C GLU A 55 -30.96 42.14 9.16
N GLY A 56 -31.23 42.93 10.20
CA GLY A 56 -32.22 42.60 11.23
C GLY A 56 -31.81 41.49 12.22
N VAL A 57 -30.56 41.02 12.18
CA VAL A 57 -30.05 40.01 13.13
C VAL A 57 -29.47 40.67 14.37
N THR A 58 -29.81 40.15 15.55
CA THR A 58 -29.31 40.62 16.85
C THR A 58 -28.86 39.45 17.72
N ALA A 59 -27.83 39.67 18.52
CA ALA A 59 -27.35 38.71 19.52
C ALA A 59 -27.33 39.35 20.91
N ASN A 60 -27.96 38.69 21.89
CA ASN A 60 -27.93 39.14 23.28
C ASN A 60 -27.66 37.95 24.22
N ASP A 61 -26.80 38.19 25.20
CA ASP A 61 -26.51 37.26 26.28
C ASP A 61 -26.96 37.86 27.63
N ASP A 62 -27.38 37.02 28.57
CA ASP A 62 -27.91 37.47 29.86
C ASP A 62 -26.83 38.00 30.82
N ARG A 63 -25.54 37.71 30.56
CA ARG A 63 -24.38 38.18 31.34
C ARG A 63 -23.45 39.09 30.55
N ASP A 64 -23.21 38.75 29.29
CA ASP A 64 -22.28 39.47 28.42
C ASP A 64 -22.94 40.63 27.67
N GLY A 65 -24.27 40.71 27.70
CA GLY A 65 -25.04 41.82 27.12
C GLY A 65 -25.18 41.72 25.61
N ASN A 66 -25.15 42.86 24.91
CA ASN A 66 -25.34 42.88 23.46
C ASN A 66 -24.06 42.41 22.74
N LEU A 67 -24.16 41.27 22.07
CA LEU A 67 -23.09 40.63 21.30
C LEU A 67 -23.30 40.76 19.78
N THR A 68 -24.24 41.59 19.32
CA THR A 68 -24.60 41.72 17.90
C THR A 68 -23.39 42.07 17.02
N GLY A 69 -22.49 42.92 17.50
CA GLY A 69 -21.27 43.28 16.78
C GLY A 69 -20.19 42.18 16.74
N SER A 70 -20.41 41.08 17.47
CA SER A 70 -19.50 39.92 17.53
C SER A 70 -20.01 38.74 16.71
N ILE A 71 -21.09 38.90 15.94
CA ILE A 71 -21.59 37.85 15.04
C ILE A 71 -20.57 37.65 13.93
N ILE A 72 -20.19 36.39 13.72
CA ILE A 72 -19.33 35.94 12.64
C ILE A 72 -20.22 35.36 11.54
N VAL A 73 -20.14 35.95 10.35
CA VAL A 73 -20.78 35.44 9.13
C VAL A 73 -19.80 34.48 8.44
N ARG A 74 -20.27 33.30 8.04
CA ARG A 74 -19.49 32.31 7.27
C ARG A 74 -20.26 31.92 6.02
N GLY A 75 -19.57 31.66 4.92
CA GLY A 75 -20.21 31.24 3.66
C GLY A 75 -20.91 32.37 2.90
N TRP A 76 -20.57 33.63 3.20
CA TRP A 76 -21.03 34.81 2.48
C TRP A 76 -19.91 35.87 2.43
N ASP A 77 -19.77 36.49 1.27
CA ASP A 77 -18.97 37.68 0.98
C ASP A 77 -19.75 38.61 0.02
N GLU A 78 -19.28 39.83 -0.22
CA GLU A 78 -19.97 40.80 -1.09
C GLU A 78 -20.20 40.26 -2.52
N GLU A 79 -19.33 39.38 -3.01
CA GLU A 79 -19.45 38.75 -4.34
C GLU A 79 -20.49 37.61 -4.37
N THR A 80 -20.99 37.18 -3.21
CA THR A 80 -21.95 36.07 -3.12
C THR A 80 -23.28 36.43 -3.80
N ASN A 81 -23.68 37.70 -3.71
CA ASN A 81 -24.91 38.22 -4.34
C ASN A 81 -24.81 38.26 -5.88
N ASP A 82 -23.60 38.30 -6.41
CA ASP A 82 -23.29 38.30 -7.83
C ASP A 82 -23.03 36.89 -8.39
N SER A 83 -23.12 35.86 -7.54
CA SER A 83 -22.83 34.46 -7.91
C SER A 83 -24.11 33.64 -7.96
N PRO A 84 -24.68 33.34 -9.15
CA PRO A 84 -25.84 32.49 -9.24
C PRO A 84 -25.61 31.10 -8.65
N GLY A 85 -26.64 30.50 -8.05
CA GLY A 85 -26.58 29.22 -7.34
C GLY A 85 -27.20 29.27 -5.94
N THR A 86 -27.10 28.16 -5.20
CA THR A 86 -27.55 28.08 -3.80
C THR A 86 -26.34 28.11 -2.88
N HIS A 87 -26.36 29.02 -1.91
CA HIS A 87 -25.30 29.26 -0.92
C HIS A 87 -25.83 29.06 0.49
N THR A 88 -25.03 28.43 1.35
CA THR A 88 -25.36 28.25 2.77
C THR A 88 -24.50 29.20 3.60
N ILE A 89 -25.18 30.12 4.29
CA ILE A 89 -24.57 31.14 5.13
C ILE A 89 -24.84 30.77 6.60
N THR A 90 -23.80 30.73 7.43
CA THR A 90 -23.94 30.49 8.87
C THR A 90 -23.56 31.74 9.65
N LEU A 91 -24.46 32.18 10.53
CA LEU A 91 -24.22 33.24 11.49
C LEU A 91 -23.93 32.59 12.84
N THR A 92 -22.76 32.86 13.43
CA THR A 92 -22.37 32.31 14.73
C THR A 92 -22.00 33.44 15.68
N VAL A 93 -22.41 33.33 16.94
CA VAL A 93 -21.94 34.21 18.02
C VAL A 93 -21.58 33.36 19.23
N SER A 94 -20.48 33.71 19.89
CA SER A 94 -19.97 33.02 21.08
C SER A 94 -19.86 34.02 22.24
N ASP A 95 -20.23 33.58 23.44
CA ASP A 95 -20.04 34.37 24.67
C ASP A 95 -18.59 34.29 25.18
N LYS A 96 -18.28 34.98 26.28
CA LYS A 96 -16.90 34.96 26.85
C LYS A 96 -16.50 33.61 27.46
N GLU A 97 -17.45 32.73 27.73
CA GLU A 97 -17.23 31.39 28.27
C GLU A 97 -17.15 30.31 27.17
N GLY A 98 -17.35 30.71 25.90
CA GLY A 98 -17.24 29.86 24.72
C GLY A 98 -18.52 29.09 24.36
N LEU A 99 -19.68 29.46 24.92
CA LEU A 99 -20.98 28.91 24.50
C LEU A 99 -21.44 29.62 23.23
N GLU A 100 -21.97 28.86 22.26
CA GLU A 100 -22.29 29.37 20.92
C GLU A 100 -23.77 29.26 20.57
N ALA A 101 -24.25 30.18 19.73
CA ALA A 101 -25.53 30.08 19.04
C ALA A 101 -25.37 30.32 17.55
N THR A 102 -26.22 29.67 16.75
CA THR A 102 -26.14 29.68 15.28
C THR A 102 -27.47 29.90 14.59
N LEU A 103 -27.44 30.64 13.48
CA LEU A 103 -28.51 30.73 12.49
C LEU A 103 -27.96 30.33 11.11
N THR A 104 -28.81 29.76 10.26
CA THR A 104 -28.43 29.34 8.90
C THR A 104 -29.35 29.96 7.85
N ILE A 105 -28.77 30.59 6.83
CA ILE A 105 -29.50 31.12 5.67
C ILE A 105 -29.14 30.28 4.44
N GLU A 106 -30.14 29.80 3.73
CA GLU A 106 -30.02 29.21 2.40
C GLU A 106 -30.39 30.28 1.36
N LEU A 107 -29.39 30.93 0.77
CA LEU A 107 -29.55 31.97 -0.23
C LEU A 107 -29.50 31.36 -1.63
N THR A 108 -30.56 31.49 -2.42
CA THR A 108 -30.56 31.14 -3.85
C THR A 108 -30.47 32.41 -4.69
N VAL A 109 -29.36 32.58 -5.38
CA VAL A 109 -29.15 33.65 -6.36
C VAL A 109 -29.52 33.10 -7.74
N ARG A 110 -30.53 33.66 -8.40
CA ARG A 110 -30.97 33.18 -9.71
C ARG A 110 -30.10 33.75 -10.82
N SER A 111 -29.67 32.87 -11.73
CA SER A 111 -28.94 33.27 -12.95
C SER A 111 -29.90 33.92 -13.94
N GLU A 112 -29.40 34.87 -14.73
CA GLU A 112 -30.10 35.36 -15.93
C GLU A 112 -30.31 34.24 -16.96
N ASP A 113 -29.46 33.19 -16.95
CA ASP A 113 -29.61 31.99 -17.76
C ASP A 113 -30.07 30.78 -16.91
N PRO A 114 -31.34 30.35 -17.02
CA PRO A 114 -31.85 29.21 -16.27
C PRO A 114 -31.27 27.84 -16.71
N SER A 115 -30.56 27.80 -17.85
CA SER A 115 -29.87 26.59 -18.32
C SER A 115 -28.47 26.43 -17.73
N ALA A 116 -27.92 27.49 -17.14
CA ALA A 116 -26.59 27.46 -16.55
C ALA A 116 -26.51 26.41 -15.42
N ARG A 117 -25.36 25.73 -15.34
CA ARG A 117 -25.07 24.65 -14.40
C ARG A 117 -23.82 25.01 -13.60
N PRO A 118 -23.68 24.53 -12.36
CA PRO A 118 -22.47 24.78 -11.60
C PRO A 118 -21.27 24.05 -12.19
N PRO A 119 -20.07 24.61 -12.06
CA PRO A 119 -18.85 23.92 -12.41
C PRO A 119 -18.63 22.69 -11.51
N ILE A 120 -17.92 21.70 -12.05
CA ILE A 120 -17.55 20.46 -11.34
C ILE A 120 -16.06 20.53 -10.99
N ILE A 121 -15.71 20.25 -9.73
CA ILE A 121 -14.32 20.10 -9.31
C ILE A 121 -14.06 18.62 -9.04
N GLU A 122 -12.97 18.09 -9.59
CA GLU A 122 -12.55 16.69 -9.43
C GLU A 122 -11.15 16.58 -8.82
N GLY A 123 -10.82 15.42 -8.27
CA GLY A 123 -9.48 15.12 -7.75
C GLY A 123 -9.17 15.75 -6.39
N VAL A 124 -10.15 16.37 -5.72
CA VAL A 124 -9.90 17.03 -4.43
C VAL A 124 -9.64 16.01 -3.31
N ASN A 125 -8.44 16.08 -2.73
CA ASN A 125 -8.20 15.46 -1.43
C ASN A 125 -8.74 16.36 -0.31
N LEU A 126 -9.87 15.98 0.27
CA LEU A 126 -10.54 16.73 1.35
C LEU A 126 -9.75 16.71 2.67
N ASN A 127 -8.84 15.75 2.87
CA ASN A 127 -8.05 15.60 4.09
C ASN A 127 -6.56 15.56 3.74
N GLN A 128 -5.91 16.72 3.80
CA GLN A 128 -4.50 16.87 3.51
C GLN A 128 -3.69 16.95 4.79
N THR A 129 -2.48 16.41 4.77
CA THR A 129 -1.50 16.56 5.84
C THR A 129 -0.27 17.24 5.28
N TYR A 130 0.26 18.22 6.00
CA TYR A 130 1.54 18.85 5.70
C TYR A 130 2.48 18.65 6.90
N TYR A 131 3.66 18.10 6.66
CA TYR A 131 4.69 18.01 7.70
C TYR A 131 5.60 19.23 7.64
N ILE A 132 5.77 19.90 8.77
CA ILE A 132 6.60 21.12 8.85
C ILE A 132 8.01 20.84 8.31
N GLY A 133 8.45 21.67 7.36
CA GLY A 133 9.74 21.54 6.69
C GLY A 133 9.73 20.66 5.44
N SER A 134 8.57 20.24 4.95
CA SER A 134 8.44 19.46 3.69
C SER A 134 8.52 20.31 2.42
N GLY A 135 8.67 21.63 2.56
CA GLY A 135 8.83 22.56 1.44
C GLY A 135 7.51 23.20 1.02
N THR A 136 7.29 23.36 -0.28
CA THR A 136 6.08 24.02 -0.80
C THR A 136 4.88 23.09 -0.72
N TRP A 137 3.76 23.59 -0.22
CA TRP A 137 2.46 22.92 -0.25
C TRP A 137 1.55 23.59 -1.28
N ASN A 138 0.94 22.80 -2.17
CA ASN A 138 -0.02 23.29 -3.16
C ASN A 138 -1.41 22.69 -2.88
N PRO A 139 -2.39 23.48 -2.39
CA PRO A 139 -3.76 23.01 -2.16
C PRO A 139 -4.46 22.50 -3.43
N LEU A 140 -4.01 22.95 -4.60
CA LEU A 140 -4.60 22.62 -5.91
C LEU A 140 -3.95 21.41 -6.58
N ALA A 141 -3.03 20.71 -5.90
CA ALA A 141 -2.37 19.55 -6.47
C ALA A 141 -3.39 18.47 -6.89
N ASN A 142 -3.33 18.04 -8.16
CA ASN A 142 -4.21 17.05 -8.79
C ASN A 142 -5.69 17.43 -8.88
N ILE A 143 -6.03 18.72 -8.70
CA ILE A 143 -7.40 19.21 -8.86
C ILE A 143 -7.61 19.65 -10.30
N ILE A 144 -8.74 19.25 -10.88
CA ILE A 144 -9.22 19.66 -12.20
C ILE A 144 -10.61 20.26 -12.02
N ALA A 145 -10.95 21.29 -12.79
CA ALA A 145 -12.32 21.81 -12.83
C ALA A 145 -12.88 21.84 -14.25
N TRP A 146 -14.18 21.62 -14.35
CA TRP A 146 -14.94 21.60 -15.59
C TRP A 146 -16.06 22.63 -15.53
N GLU A 147 -16.39 23.22 -16.68
CA GLU A 147 -17.45 24.23 -16.83
C GLU A 147 -18.80 23.75 -16.26
N ASN A 148 -19.09 22.45 -16.43
CA ASN A 148 -20.30 21.78 -16.00
C ASN A 148 -20.11 20.24 -15.98
N GLU A 149 -21.20 19.50 -15.78
CA GLU A 149 -21.25 18.03 -15.67
C GLU A 149 -20.87 17.26 -16.94
N ASP A 150 -20.90 17.90 -18.12
CA ASP A 150 -20.58 17.25 -19.40
C ASP A 150 -19.06 17.09 -19.61
N LYS A 151 -18.24 17.82 -18.84
CA LYS A 151 -16.76 17.76 -18.86
C LYS A 151 -16.14 17.98 -20.24
N GLU A 152 -16.75 18.82 -21.05
CA GLU A 152 -16.22 19.17 -22.38
C GLU A 152 -15.21 20.33 -22.35
N LEU A 153 -15.33 21.23 -21.36
CA LEU A 153 -14.47 22.41 -21.21
C LEU A 153 -13.78 22.40 -19.84
N ASP A 154 -12.45 22.27 -19.88
CA ASP A 154 -11.57 22.39 -18.72
C ASP A 154 -11.42 23.88 -18.34
N ILE A 155 -11.74 24.19 -17.08
CA ILE A 155 -11.61 25.53 -16.48
C ILE A 155 -10.77 25.47 -15.20
N THR A 156 -9.81 24.54 -15.12
CA THR A 156 -8.93 24.35 -13.96
C THR A 156 -8.19 25.63 -13.58
N GLU A 157 -7.85 26.47 -14.57
CA GLU A 157 -7.22 27.77 -14.34
C GLU A 157 -8.11 28.78 -13.60
N ASN A 158 -9.42 28.57 -13.57
CA ASN A 158 -10.39 29.42 -12.86
C ASN A 158 -10.51 29.06 -11.37
N ILE A 159 -9.80 28.02 -10.90
CA ILE A 159 -9.79 27.66 -9.48
C ILE A 159 -8.96 28.69 -8.71
N VAL A 160 -9.57 29.31 -7.72
CA VAL A 160 -8.93 30.24 -6.78
C VAL A 160 -8.98 29.67 -5.37
N VAL A 161 -7.89 29.81 -4.62
CA VAL A 161 -7.86 29.55 -3.18
C VAL A 161 -8.41 30.81 -2.48
N ARG A 162 -9.53 30.68 -1.79
CA ARG A 162 -10.22 31.78 -1.10
C ARG A 162 -9.70 31.90 0.33
N ASP A 163 -8.98 32.98 0.59
CA ASP A 163 -8.31 33.28 1.87
C ASP A 163 -8.95 34.47 2.63
N THR A 164 -10.19 34.85 2.31
CA THR A 164 -10.84 36.07 2.84
C THR A 164 -11.59 35.91 4.17
N GLU A 165 -11.69 34.71 4.75
CA GLU A 165 -12.42 34.46 6.01
C GLU A 165 -11.52 34.32 7.27
N GLY A 166 -10.38 35.03 7.32
CA GLY A 166 -9.66 35.26 8.58
C GLY A 166 -8.92 34.09 9.23
N VAL A 167 -8.74 32.96 8.54
CA VAL A 167 -7.81 31.90 8.97
C VAL A 167 -6.89 31.55 7.80
N HIS A 168 -5.73 32.22 7.77
CA HIS A 168 -4.61 31.81 6.92
C HIS A 168 -4.09 30.49 7.48
N TYR A 169 -3.87 29.49 6.63
CA TYR A 169 -3.13 28.31 7.07
C TYR A 169 -1.68 28.72 7.34
N ASP A 170 -1.12 28.21 8.43
CA ASP A 170 0.28 28.46 8.79
C ASP A 170 1.04 27.14 8.72
N LEU A 171 1.91 27.01 7.72
CA LEU A 171 2.71 25.81 7.48
C LEU A 171 3.83 25.62 8.52
N ASP A 172 4.09 26.60 9.39
CA ASP A 172 5.08 26.54 10.45
C ASP A 172 4.48 26.28 11.84
N VAL A 173 3.14 26.34 11.96
CA VAL A 173 2.40 26.14 13.21
C VAL A 173 1.58 24.85 13.13
N PRO A 174 1.81 23.88 14.02
CA PRO A 174 0.96 22.70 14.10
C PRO A 174 -0.49 23.07 14.37
N GLY A 175 -1.41 22.52 13.60
CA GLY A 175 -2.82 22.85 13.68
C GLY A 175 -3.66 22.17 12.62
N THR A 176 -4.97 22.35 12.71
CA THR A 176 -5.91 21.98 11.66
C THR A 176 -6.50 23.26 11.10
N TYR A 177 -6.38 23.42 9.79
CA TYR A 177 -6.82 24.59 9.04
C TYR A 177 -7.86 24.17 8.01
N THR A 178 -8.74 25.10 7.65
CA THR A 178 -9.70 24.92 6.55
C THR A 178 -9.23 25.78 5.38
N VAL A 179 -8.92 25.15 4.26
CA VAL A 179 -8.53 25.84 3.02
C VAL A 179 -9.68 25.73 2.04
N ARG A 180 -10.21 26.87 1.60
CA ARG A 180 -11.35 26.91 0.69
C ARG A 180 -10.87 27.15 -0.73
N ILE A 181 -11.35 26.34 -1.66
CA ILE A 181 -11.15 26.54 -3.09
C ILE A 181 -12.49 26.89 -3.72
N ARG A 182 -12.46 27.80 -4.68
CA ARG A 182 -13.63 28.22 -5.46
C ARG A 182 -13.27 28.11 -6.94
N VAL A 183 -14.18 27.60 -7.76
CA VAL A 183 -14.11 27.77 -9.20
C VAL A 183 -15.34 28.54 -9.66
N THR A 184 -15.14 29.46 -10.61
CA THR A 184 -16.21 30.23 -11.23
C THR A 184 -16.23 29.91 -12.71
N ASN A 185 -17.39 29.57 -13.25
CA ASN A 185 -17.56 29.26 -14.67
C ASN A 185 -17.95 30.50 -15.48
N ALA A 186 -18.10 30.36 -16.80
CA ALA A 186 -18.37 31.50 -17.68
C ALA A 186 -19.73 32.18 -17.41
N ALA A 187 -20.67 31.45 -16.83
CA ALA A 187 -21.98 31.96 -16.41
C ALA A 187 -21.96 32.65 -15.03
N GLY A 188 -20.78 32.79 -14.41
CA GLY A 188 -20.63 33.38 -13.07
C GLY A 188 -21.02 32.45 -11.92
N ILE A 189 -21.40 31.19 -12.20
CA ILE A 189 -21.78 30.21 -11.17
C ILE A 189 -20.52 29.69 -10.49
N GLN A 190 -20.58 29.59 -9.17
CA GLN A 190 -19.47 29.16 -8.33
C GLN A 190 -19.69 27.76 -7.76
N ALA A 191 -18.61 26.97 -7.71
CA ALA A 191 -18.53 25.79 -6.85
C ALA A 191 -17.44 26.01 -5.79
N ASN A 192 -17.75 25.73 -4.53
CA ASN A 192 -16.86 25.92 -3.39
C ASN A 192 -16.58 24.57 -2.72
N ILE A 193 -15.31 24.29 -2.40
CA ILE A 193 -14.90 23.10 -1.64
C ILE A 193 -14.01 23.52 -0.48
N ALA A 194 -14.24 22.91 0.69
CA ALA A 194 -13.39 23.06 1.86
C ALA A 194 -12.48 21.84 2.01
N ILE A 195 -11.17 22.10 2.08
CA ILE A 195 -10.11 21.13 2.36
C ILE A 195 -9.73 21.27 3.83
N THR A 196 -9.65 20.16 4.56
CA THR A 196 -9.05 20.11 5.89
C THR A 196 -7.55 19.88 5.73
N LEU A 197 -6.74 20.87 6.10
CA LEU A 197 -5.28 20.79 6.15
C LEU A 197 -4.82 20.56 7.57
N ARG A 198 -4.14 19.45 7.84
CA ARG A 198 -3.49 19.17 9.12
C ARG A 198 -1.99 19.44 9.02
N VAL A 199 -1.51 20.48 9.69
CA VAL A 199 -0.07 20.79 9.82
C VAL A 199 0.49 20.06 11.04
N ILE A 200 1.52 19.23 10.83
CA ILE A 200 2.12 18.39 11.87
C ILE A 200 3.62 18.67 11.95
N ARG A 201 4.13 18.92 13.16
CA ARG A 201 5.59 18.91 13.39
C ARG A 201 6.07 17.46 13.55
N PRO A 202 6.82 16.89 12.59
CA PRO A 202 7.32 15.53 12.74
C PRO A 202 8.43 15.48 13.80
N ASP A 203 8.51 14.37 14.54
CA ASP A 203 9.62 14.10 15.47
C ASP A 203 10.84 13.52 14.72
N ILE A 204 11.32 14.25 13.72
CA ILE A 204 12.49 13.90 12.91
C ILE A 204 13.58 14.94 13.15
N PRO A 205 14.83 14.56 13.49
CA PRO A 205 15.92 15.53 13.61
C PRO A 205 16.08 16.34 12.33
N THR A 206 16.33 17.65 12.44
CA THR A 206 16.59 18.53 11.28
C THR A 206 18.05 18.48 10.81
N SER A 207 18.92 17.84 11.59
CA SER A 207 20.33 17.61 11.29
C SER A 207 20.72 16.17 11.62
N LEU A 208 21.79 15.69 11.00
CA LEU A 208 22.34 14.36 11.30
C LEU A 208 22.82 14.29 12.77
N PRO A 209 22.62 13.15 13.46
CA PRO A 209 23.11 12.97 14.82
C PRO A 209 24.64 12.93 14.85
N THR A 210 25.25 13.67 15.78
CA THR A 210 26.72 13.81 15.87
C THR A 210 27.38 12.71 16.71
N GLY A 211 26.61 12.02 17.56
CA GLY A 211 27.09 10.87 18.32
C GLY A 211 26.96 9.55 17.54
N PRO A 212 27.60 8.47 18.00
CA PRO A 212 27.43 7.15 17.41
C PRO A 212 25.98 6.70 17.51
N VAL A 213 25.41 6.20 16.43
CA VAL A 213 24.04 5.66 16.39
C VAL A 213 24.09 4.22 15.91
N LYS A 214 23.40 3.35 16.65
CA LYS A 214 23.31 1.92 16.36
C LYS A 214 21.86 1.50 16.17
N VAL A 215 21.58 0.82 15.07
CA VAL A 215 20.25 0.33 14.71
C VAL A 215 20.31 -1.13 14.26
N GLU A 216 19.22 -1.86 14.39
CA GLU A 216 19.15 -3.28 14.00
C GLU A 216 18.03 -3.53 12.98
N ILE A 217 18.30 -4.36 11.98
CA ILE A 217 17.33 -4.85 11.00
C ILE A 217 17.10 -6.36 11.15
N TRP A 218 15.86 -6.78 11.36
CA TRP A 218 15.49 -8.20 11.29
C TRP A 218 15.09 -8.60 9.87
N HIS A 219 15.56 -9.75 9.42
CA HIS A 219 15.31 -10.25 8.06
C HIS A 219 15.24 -11.79 8.01
N ALA A 220 14.69 -12.33 6.92
CA ALA A 220 14.52 -13.77 6.71
C ALA A 220 15.60 -14.38 5.80
N MET A 221 16.41 -13.54 5.18
CA MET A 221 17.36 -13.93 4.12
C MET A 221 18.35 -15.02 4.55
N GLY A 222 18.70 -15.91 3.60
CA GLY A 222 19.74 -16.92 3.76
C GLY A 222 21.17 -16.36 3.74
N GLY A 223 22.17 -17.24 3.85
CA GLY A 223 23.57 -16.86 4.09
C GLY A 223 24.19 -15.87 3.09
N ASP A 224 24.04 -16.12 1.79
CA ASP A 224 24.65 -15.27 0.75
C ASP A 224 24.09 -13.84 0.80
N ILE A 225 22.78 -13.72 0.95
CA ILE A 225 22.11 -12.42 0.99
C ILE A 225 22.34 -11.73 2.35
N THR A 226 22.43 -12.49 3.44
CA THR A 226 22.86 -11.95 4.74
C THR A 226 24.25 -11.33 4.64
N THR A 227 25.17 -12.00 3.94
CA THR A 227 26.52 -11.49 3.69
C THR A 227 26.48 -10.20 2.86
N TRP A 228 25.66 -10.15 1.81
CA TRP A 228 25.47 -8.94 1.02
C TRP A 228 24.90 -7.78 1.87
N MET A 229 23.87 -8.04 2.69
CA MET A 229 23.27 -7.01 3.55
C MET A 229 24.27 -6.46 4.58
N ARG A 230 25.15 -7.30 5.12
CA ARG A 230 26.25 -6.87 5.99
C ARG A 230 27.25 -5.99 5.26
N GLN A 231 27.58 -6.33 4.02
CA GLN A 231 28.46 -5.48 3.20
C GLN A 231 27.79 -4.13 2.92
N ALA A 232 26.52 -4.11 2.52
CA ALA A 232 25.75 -2.89 2.32
C ALA A 232 25.71 -1.99 3.59
N ALA A 233 25.57 -2.60 4.77
CA ALA A 233 25.64 -1.89 6.05
C ALA A 233 27.04 -1.31 6.35
N LEU A 234 28.12 -2.02 5.97
CA LEU A 234 29.49 -1.52 6.11
C LEU A 234 29.78 -0.37 5.14
N ASP A 235 29.34 -0.49 3.89
CA ASP A 235 29.51 0.55 2.87
C ASP A 235 28.74 1.82 3.26
N PHE A 236 27.50 1.68 3.72
CA PHE A 236 26.72 2.77 4.29
C PHE A 236 27.46 3.46 5.46
N ARG A 237 27.98 2.68 6.43
CA ARG A 237 28.75 3.24 7.55
C ARG A 237 29.97 4.00 7.05
N ALA A 238 30.69 3.47 6.07
CA ALA A 238 31.88 4.10 5.50
C ALA A 238 31.55 5.43 4.81
N GLU A 239 30.44 5.51 4.06
CA GLU A 239 29.96 6.75 3.44
C GLU A 239 29.72 7.84 4.50
N TYR A 240 29.08 7.51 5.62
CA TYR A 240 28.82 8.47 6.70
C TYR A 240 30.05 8.78 7.57
N GLN A 241 30.96 7.83 7.75
CA GLN A 241 32.23 8.05 8.44
C GLN A 241 33.14 9.03 7.69
N ALA A 242 33.13 8.99 6.35
CA ALA A 242 33.83 9.99 5.54
C ALA A 242 33.29 11.42 5.75
N LEU A 243 32.07 11.56 6.25
CA LEU A 243 31.43 12.83 6.60
C LEU A 243 31.55 13.19 8.10
N GLY A 244 32.21 12.35 8.90
CA GLY A 244 32.40 12.56 10.34
C GLY A 244 31.29 12.03 11.24
N TYR A 245 30.42 11.14 10.72
CA TYR A 245 29.34 10.50 11.48
C TYR A 245 29.59 9.00 11.67
N ASP A 246 29.07 8.39 12.74
CA ASP A 246 29.24 6.96 12.99
C ASP A 246 27.88 6.25 13.11
N PHE A 247 27.41 5.69 12.00
CA PHE A 247 26.12 5.00 11.91
C PHE A 247 26.33 3.50 11.69
N GLU A 248 26.02 2.70 12.70
CA GLU A 248 26.15 1.25 12.65
C GLU A 248 24.79 0.58 12.46
N VAL A 249 24.67 -0.21 11.39
CA VAL A 249 23.51 -1.07 11.15
C VAL A 249 23.88 -2.52 11.46
N ILE A 250 23.23 -3.10 12.46
CA ILE A 250 23.38 -4.51 12.82
C ILE A 250 22.49 -5.35 11.89
N VAL A 251 23.14 -6.28 11.19
CA VAL A 251 22.46 -7.31 10.37
C VAL A 251 22.73 -8.68 11.01
N PRO A 252 21.81 -9.19 11.86
CA PRO A 252 21.93 -10.51 12.48
C PRO A 252 21.86 -11.62 11.43
N ASN A 253 21.94 -12.89 11.84
CA ASN A 253 21.61 -13.97 10.91
C ASN A 253 20.12 -13.94 10.61
N GLY A 254 19.75 -14.16 9.35
CA GLY A 254 18.35 -14.25 8.99
C GLY A 254 17.68 -15.47 9.59
N THR A 255 16.36 -15.40 9.77
CA THR A 255 15.56 -16.53 10.29
C THR A 255 15.45 -17.71 9.31
N GLY A 256 15.89 -17.53 8.06
CA GLY A 256 15.87 -18.52 6.99
C GLY A 256 14.53 -18.66 6.26
N ASN A 257 13.43 -18.21 6.85
CA ASN A 257 12.11 -18.15 6.22
C ASN A 257 11.25 -17.02 6.79
N TYR A 258 10.30 -16.55 5.98
CA TYR A 258 9.47 -15.39 6.27
C TYR A 258 8.42 -15.66 7.36
N ASP A 259 7.92 -16.89 7.50
CA ASP A 259 6.93 -17.24 8.54
C ASP A 259 7.53 -17.19 9.93
N THR A 260 8.76 -17.68 10.09
CA THR A 260 9.51 -17.59 11.35
C THR A 260 9.84 -16.14 11.69
N LEU A 261 10.20 -15.32 10.70
CA LEU A 261 10.41 -13.89 10.91
C LEU A 261 9.13 -13.22 11.40
N LYS A 262 7.99 -13.54 10.79
CA LYS A 262 6.68 -13.02 11.18
C LYS A 262 6.31 -13.42 12.60
N ALA A 263 6.45 -14.70 12.94
CA ALA A 263 6.18 -15.19 14.30
C ALA A 263 7.06 -14.50 15.35
N ASN A 264 8.35 -14.32 15.06
CA ASN A 264 9.27 -13.59 15.94
C ASN A 264 8.84 -12.13 16.11
N MET A 265 8.45 -11.46 15.03
CA MET A 265 7.96 -10.08 15.08
C MET A 265 6.65 -9.97 15.88
N SER A 266 5.70 -10.89 15.70
CA SER A 266 4.45 -10.91 16.48
C SER A 266 4.71 -11.05 17.99
N ASN A 267 5.66 -11.90 18.39
CA ASN A 267 6.08 -12.00 19.79
C ASN A 267 6.76 -10.71 20.28
N ALA A 268 7.63 -10.11 19.46
CA ALA A 268 8.29 -8.84 19.77
C ALA A 268 7.30 -7.68 19.97
N ILE A 269 6.20 -7.66 19.23
CA ILE A 269 5.10 -6.69 19.37
C ILE A 269 4.43 -6.83 20.73
N ILE A 270 4.11 -8.06 21.13
CA ILE A 270 3.51 -8.34 22.44
C ILE A 270 4.45 -7.94 23.57
N GLU A 271 5.74 -8.25 23.44
CA GLU A 271 6.77 -7.93 24.44
C GLU A 271 7.22 -6.46 24.42
N ARG A 272 6.84 -5.69 23.40
CA ARG A 272 7.34 -4.33 23.13
C ARG A 272 8.87 -4.26 23.02
N LYS A 273 9.48 -5.27 22.39
CA LYS A 273 10.93 -5.36 22.12
C LYS A 273 11.20 -5.46 20.61
N LEU A 274 10.92 -4.38 19.90
CA LEU A 274 11.00 -4.35 18.44
C LEU A 274 12.43 -4.04 17.96
N PRO A 275 12.90 -4.64 16.84
CA PRO A 275 14.07 -4.13 16.11
C PRO A 275 13.80 -2.73 15.57
N ASN A 276 14.80 -1.99 15.09
CA ASN A 276 14.54 -0.68 14.47
C ASN A 276 13.91 -0.81 13.07
N MET A 277 14.29 -1.87 12.35
CA MET A 277 13.76 -2.18 11.02
C MET A 277 13.36 -3.66 10.92
N ILE A 278 12.36 -3.94 10.09
CA ILE A 278 11.87 -5.30 9.87
C ILE A 278 11.55 -5.50 8.39
N GLN A 279 12.05 -6.60 7.83
CA GLN A 279 11.64 -7.09 6.52
C GLN A 279 10.27 -7.79 6.61
N GLY A 280 9.37 -7.55 5.65
CA GLY A 280 8.06 -8.22 5.63
C GLY A 280 7.37 -8.17 4.28
N TYR A 281 6.55 -9.17 4.01
CA TYR A 281 5.57 -9.09 2.91
C TYR A 281 4.47 -8.10 3.25
N PRO A 282 3.70 -7.61 2.26
CA PRO A 282 2.61 -6.67 2.52
C PRO A 282 1.60 -7.15 3.56
N ASP A 283 1.23 -8.43 3.53
CA ASP A 283 0.34 -9.05 4.52
C ASP A 283 0.94 -9.08 5.94
N HIS A 284 2.27 -9.21 6.07
CA HIS A 284 2.95 -9.11 7.36
C HIS A 284 2.92 -7.66 7.88
N VAL A 285 3.14 -6.68 7.00
CA VAL A 285 3.07 -5.25 7.35
C VAL A 285 1.67 -4.89 7.86
N ALA A 286 0.61 -5.43 7.25
CA ALA A 286 -0.77 -5.24 7.74
C ALA A 286 -0.95 -5.78 9.17
N GLU A 287 -0.39 -6.95 9.51
CA GLU A 287 -0.40 -7.51 10.88
C GLU A 287 0.39 -6.62 11.85
N TYR A 288 1.58 -6.15 11.46
CA TYR A 288 2.44 -5.32 12.31
C TYR A 288 1.83 -3.93 12.55
N LEU A 289 1.16 -3.37 11.54
CA LEU A 289 0.43 -2.11 11.63
C LEU A 289 -0.74 -2.23 12.62
N ASN A 290 -1.50 -3.33 12.56
CA ASN A 290 -2.56 -3.61 13.53
C ASN A 290 -2.01 -3.73 14.97
N GLY A 291 -0.78 -4.23 15.13
CA GLY A 291 -0.06 -4.26 16.40
C GLY A 291 0.47 -2.90 16.89
N GLY A 292 0.33 -1.83 16.09
CA GLY A 292 0.86 -0.50 16.40
C GLY A 292 2.40 -0.47 16.44
N ALA A 293 3.04 -1.29 15.60
CA ALA A 293 4.50 -1.50 15.64
C ALA A 293 5.27 -0.71 14.58
N ILE A 294 4.61 -0.25 13.51
CA ILE A 294 5.24 0.32 12.31
C ILE A 294 5.01 1.83 12.22
N LEU A 295 6.04 2.57 11.81
CA LEU A 295 5.97 4.00 11.62
C LEU A 295 5.27 4.39 10.31
N ASN A 296 4.56 5.52 10.35
CA ASN A 296 4.20 6.26 9.15
C ASN A 296 5.47 6.86 8.53
N LEU A 297 5.77 6.51 7.28
CA LEU A 297 6.96 6.98 6.56
C LEU A 297 6.72 8.29 5.78
N ASN A 298 5.49 8.75 5.59
CA ASN A 298 5.21 10.01 4.89
C ASN A 298 6.02 11.21 5.43
N PRO A 299 6.13 11.44 6.77
CA PRO A 299 6.94 12.55 7.26
C PRO A 299 8.43 12.42 6.93
N TYR A 300 8.94 11.20 6.73
CA TYR A 300 10.33 10.97 6.31
C TYR A 300 10.49 11.15 4.81
N ILE A 301 9.54 10.64 4.01
CA ILE A 301 9.49 10.77 2.56
C ILE A 301 9.44 12.25 2.15
N GLU A 302 8.59 13.02 2.81
CA GLU A 302 8.32 14.43 2.49
C GLU A 302 9.35 15.39 3.10
N HIS A 303 10.17 14.94 4.06
CA HIS A 303 11.14 15.78 4.77
C HIS A 303 12.04 16.58 3.82
N GLY A 304 12.16 17.90 3.99
CA GLY A 304 12.91 18.76 3.06
C GLY A 304 14.38 18.39 2.89
N THR A 305 15.07 18.02 3.97
CA THR A 305 16.49 17.58 3.92
C THR A 305 16.70 16.10 3.62
N PHE A 306 15.96 15.21 4.29
CA PHE A 306 16.21 13.76 4.27
C PHE A 306 15.22 12.97 3.42
N GLY A 307 14.27 13.65 2.77
CA GLY A 307 13.20 13.04 1.99
C GLY A 307 13.63 12.43 0.66
N LEU A 308 12.65 11.91 -0.07
CA LEU A 308 12.82 11.30 -1.40
C LEU A 308 12.50 12.34 -2.47
N HIS A 309 13.49 13.19 -2.77
CA HIS A 309 13.38 14.30 -3.71
C HIS A 309 14.49 14.24 -4.76
N GLY A 310 14.31 14.95 -5.89
CA GLY A 310 15.35 15.08 -6.92
C GLY A 310 15.79 13.72 -7.51
N ALA A 311 17.09 13.42 -7.45
CA ALA A 311 17.64 12.16 -7.96
C ALA A 311 17.18 10.91 -7.19
N ASP A 312 16.76 11.06 -5.93
CA ASP A 312 16.25 9.98 -5.09
C ASP A 312 14.71 9.96 -5.04
N ALA A 313 14.04 10.69 -5.94
CA ALA A 313 12.60 10.96 -5.88
C ALA A 313 11.74 9.71 -5.61
N LEU A 314 10.66 9.88 -4.84
CA LEU A 314 9.68 8.82 -4.60
C LEU A 314 9.09 8.27 -5.92
N SER A 315 8.92 9.15 -6.92
CA SER A 315 8.40 8.80 -8.25
C SER A 315 9.34 7.93 -9.08
N ASP A 316 10.62 7.83 -8.70
CA ASP A 316 11.58 6.94 -9.36
C ASP A 316 11.52 5.50 -8.79
N ILE A 317 10.80 5.28 -7.69
CA ILE A 317 10.41 3.93 -7.28
C ILE A 317 9.31 3.44 -8.23
N ILE A 318 9.46 2.21 -8.72
CA ILE A 318 8.52 1.59 -9.66
C ILE A 318 7.09 1.72 -9.11
N GLU A 319 6.18 2.20 -9.95
CA GLU A 319 4.84 2.60 -9.51
C GLU A 319 4.09 1.49 -8.79
N SER A 320 4.09 0.27 -9.33
CA SER A 320 3.41 -0.86 -8.69
C SER A 320 4.00 -1.21 -7.32
N TYR A 321 5.30 -1.01 -7.10
CA TYR A 321 5.95 -1.22 -5.80
C TYR A 321 5.57 -0.10 -4.84
N ARG A 322 5.48 1.13 -5.32
CA ARG A 322 5.03 2.28 -4.55
C ARG A 322 3.58 2.13 -4.10
N LEU A 323 2.67 1.76 -5.02
CA LEU A 323 1.24 1.56 -4.73
C LEU A 323 1.02 0.45 -3.69
N GLU A 324 1.75 -0.67 -3.80
CA GLU A 324 1.70 -1.77 -2.84
C GLU A 324 2.08 -1.32 -1.41
N ASN A 325 3.02 -0.37 -1.28
CA ASN A 325 3.51 0.07 0.02
C ASN A 325 2.59 1.10 0.74
N GLN A 326 1.56 1.61 0.06
CA GLN A 326 0.61 2.60 0.59
C GLN A 326 -0.84 2.07 0.72
N GLN A 327 -1.05 0.78 0.49
CA GLN A 327 -2.39 0.17 0.34
C GLN A 327 -3.20 0.00 1.64
N TYR A 328 -2.61 0.27 2.80
CA TYR A 328 -3.14 -0.19 4.09
C TYR A 328 -4.25 0.70 4.68
N LEU A 329 -4.26 1.99 4.36
CA LEU A 329 -5.23 2.97 4.88
C LEU A 329 -5.68 3.92 3.78
N GLN A 330 -6.86 4.52 3.98
CA GLN A 330 -7.35 5.60 3.14
C GLN A 330 -6.36 6.78 3.18
N GLY A 331 -6.01 7.33 2.01
CA GLY A 331 -5.11 8.49 1.89
C GLY A 331 -3.66 8.17 1.53
N GLY A 332 -3.29 6.90 1.30
CA GLY A 332 -2.00 6.54 0.70
C GLY A 332 -0.79 6.71 1.61
N THR A 333 -0.92 6.33 2.89
CA THR A 333 0.18 6.35 3.85
C THR A 333 1.17 5.20 3.60
N TYR A 334 2.44 5.52 3.45
CA TYR A 334 3.53 4.55 3.32
C TYR A 334 3.91 4.01 4.70
N TYR A 335 3.82 2.69 4.87
CA TYR A 335 4.26 1.98 6.10
C TYR A 335 5.50 1.12 5.88
N SER A 336 5.89 0.95 4.62
CA SER A 336 7.10 0.26 4.22
C SER A 336 7.58 0.84 2.88
N LEU A 337 8.78 0.46 2.45
CA LEU A 337 9.26 0.71 1.08
C LEU A 337 9.91 -0.55 0.50
N PRO A 338 9.93 -0.71 -0.83
CA PRO A 338 10.37 -1.95 -1.47
C PRO A 338 11.85 -2.25 -1.22
N PHE A 339 12.17 -3.54 -1.05
CA PHE A 339 13.54 -4.02 -0.88
C PHE A 339 13.90 -5.12 -1.90
N ASN A 340 13.47 -6.36 -1.67
CA ASN A 340 13.79 -7.49 -2.55
C ASN A 340 12.55 -7.96 -3.31
N LYS A 341 12.28 -7.29 -4.44
CA LYS A 341 11.13 -7.57 -5.30
C LYS A 341 11.44 -8.62 -6.35
N SER A 342 10.51 -9.56 -6.53
CA SER A 342 10.60 -10.65 -7.49
C SER A 342 9.26 -10.87 -8.18
N THR A 343 9.27 -11.68 -9.21
CA THR A 343 8.06 -12.24 -9.81
C THR A 343 8.28 -13.73 -10.09
N GLU A 344 7.32 -14.38 -10.72
CA GLU A 344 7.45 -15.76 -11.16
C GLU A 344 7.85 -15.80 -12.63
N VAL A 345 8.70 -16.76 -12.99
CA VAL A 345 9.13 -17.03 -14.37
C VAL A 345 9.05 -18.53 -14.62
N LEU A 346 8.87 -18.92 -15.88
CA LEU A 346 9.01 -20.32 -16.27
C LEU A 346 10.47 -20.60 -16.55
N ILE A 347 11.05 -21.61 -15.89
CA ILE A 347 12.34 -22.20 -16.26
C ILE A 347 12.11 -23.49 -17.03
N TYR A 348 12.97 -23.81 -17.99
CA TYR A 348 12.88 -25.03 -18.77
C TYR A 348 14.24 -25.63 -19.10
N ASN A 349 14.28 -26.95 -19.28
CA ASN A 349 15.45 -27.67 -19.77
C ASN A 349 15.51 -27.59 -21.30
N LYS A 350 16.55 -26.96 -21.86
CA LYS A 350 16.66 -26.78 -23.32
C LYS A 350 16.72 -28.09 -24.08
N ASP A 351 17.33 -29.14 -23.52
CA ASP A 351 17.40 -30.46 -24.16
C ASP A 351 16.03 -31.12 -24.24
N ALA A 352 15.19 -30.92 -23.22
CA ALA A 352 13.82 -31.43 -23.21
C ALA A 352 12.95 -30.73 -24.26
N LEU A 353 13.11 -29.42 -24.44
CA LEU A 353 12.41 -28.65 -25.48
C LEU A 353 12.89 -29.05 -26.88
N ALA A 354 14.19 -29.25 -27.07
CA ALA A 354 14.74 -29.75 -28.31
C ALA A 354 14.21 -31.15 -28.66
N TYR A 355 14.05 -32.02 -27.65
CA TYR A 355 13.42 -33.34 -27.82
C TYR A 355 11.94 -33.22 -28.28
N ALA A 356 11.23 -32.19 -27.81
CA ALA A 356 9.88 -31.86 -28.27
C ALA A 356 9.84 -31.14 -29.64
N GLY A 357 10.99 -30.91 -30.28
CA GLY A 357 11.11 -30.26 -31.58
C GLY A 357 11.20 -28.73 -31.53
N ILE A 358 11.42 -28.14 -30.35
CA ILE A 358 11.49 -26.69 -30.14
C ILE A 358 12.95 -26.31 -29.90
N THR A 359 13.59 -25.69 -30.90
CA THR A 359 15.00 -25.28 -30.85
C THR A 359 15.22 -23.79 -31.06
N ASP A 360 14.23 -23.07 -31.60
CA ASP A 360 14.24 -21.62 -31.74
C ASP A 360 13.52 -20.97 -30.55
N PRO A 361 14.12 -19.98 -29.86
CA PRO A 361 13.45 -19.20 -28.81
C PRO A 361 12.12 -18.56 -29.26
N GLU A 362 11.96 -18.23 -30.54
CA GLU A 362 10.71 -17.65 -31.08
C GLU A 362 9.55 -18.65 -31.12
N ASP A 363 9.86 -19.95 -31.16
CA ASP A 363 8.90 -21.06 -31.16
C ASP A 363 8.50 -21.51 -29.74
N LEU A 364 8.98 -20.82 -28.69
CA LEU A 364 8.65 -21.15 -27.31
C LEU A 364 7.13 -21.02 -27.07
N PRO A 365 6.50 -22.02 -26.42
CA PRO A 365 5.08 -21.96 -26.07
C PRO A 365 4.78 -20.76 -25.16
N LYS A 366 3.71 -20.03 -25.45
CA LYS A 366 3.35 -18.80 -24.73
C LYS A 366 2.14 -18.99 -23.82
N THR A 367 1.38 -20.06 -24.03
CA THR A 367 0.16 -20.36 -23.28
C THR A 367 0.26 -21.69 -22.54
N TRP A 368 -0.51 -21.83 -21.46
CA TRP A 368 -0.59 -23.12 -20.74
C TRP A 368 -1.01 -24.25 -21.66
N GLN A 369 -1.94 -23.99 -22.57
CA GLN A 369 -2.44 -24.96 -23.53
C GLN A 369 -1.34 -25.44 -24.48
N GLU A 370 -0.48 -24.55 -24.99
CA GLU A 370 0.65 -24.94 -25.85
C GLU A 370 1.72 -25.72 -25.06
N TRP A 371 2.04 -25.30 -23.82
CA TRP A 371 2.96 -26.05 -22.95
C TRP A 371 2.43 -27.45 -22.62
N PHE A 372 1.13 -27.58 -22.36
CA PHE A 372 0.51 -28.87 -22.08
C PHE A 372 0.35 -29.75 -23.33
N ALA A 373 0.24 -29.16 -24.52
CA ALA A 373 0.19 -29.91 -25.78
C ALA A 373 1.49 -30.69 -26.05
N ILE A 374 2.65 -30.18 -25.62
CA ILE A 374 3.94 -30.84 -25.75
C ILE A 374 4.33 -31.71 -24.54
N ALA A 375 3.48 -31.76 -23.51
CA ALA A 375 3.74 -32.52 -22.29
C ALA A 375 4.08 -34.01 -22.51
N PRO A 376 3.47 -34.75 -23.47
CA PRO A 376 3.83 -36.14 -23.71
C PRO A 376 5.31 -36.33 -24.08
N GLN A 377 5.86 -35.47 -24.94
CA GLN A 377 7.26 -35.49 -25.37
C GLN A 377 8.19 -35.14 -24.21
N LEU A 378 7.82 -34.14 -23.40
CA LEU A 378 8.58 -33.74 -22.21
C LEU A 378 8.64 -34.86 -21.17
N ILE A 379 7.53 -35.58 -20.97
CA ILE A 379 7.48 -36.73 -20.06
C ILE A 379 8.31 -37.90 -20.61
N GLU A 380 8.28 -38.15 -21.91
CA GLU A 380 9.11 -39.19 -22.53
C GLU A 380 10.60 -38.90 -22.36
N PHE A 381 11.02 -37.65 -22.57
CA PHE A 381 12.38 -37.19 -22.27
C PHE A 381 12.75 -37.46 -20.81
N GLY A 382 11.93 -37.00 -19.85
CA GLY A 382 12.21 -37.18 -18.42
C GLY A 382 12.27 -38.65 -18.01
N LYS A 383 11.43 -39.52 -18.59
CA LYS A 383 11.46 -40.98 -18.37
C LYS A 383 12.74 -41.62 -18.90
N SER A 384 13.28 -41.12 -20.03
CA SER A 384 14.56 -41.59 -20.56
C SER A 384 15.73 -41.30 -19.61
N LYS A 385 15.64 -40.21 -18.84
CA LYS A 385 16.61 -39.83 -17.80
C LYS A 385 16.38 -40.53 -16.47
N ASN A 386 15.14 -40.93 -16.18
CA ASN A 386 14.72 -41.54 -14.92
C ASN A 386 14.07 -42.93 -15.12
N PRO A 387 14.78 -43.93 -15.69
CA PRO A 387 14.16 -45.19 -16.11
C PRO A 387 13.62 -46.04 -14.95
N THR A 388 14.12 -45.87 -13.72
CA THR A 388 13.69 -46.59 -12.51
C THR A 388 12.59 -45.88 -11.73
N GLU A 389 12.29 -44.61 -12.04
CA GLU A 389 11.33 -43.75 -11.31
C GLU A 389 10.34 -43.08 -12.28
N GLN A 390 9.99 -43.74 -13.38
CA GLN A 390 9.18 -43.16 -14.47
C GLN A 390 7.79 -42.66 -14.04
N ASN A 391 7.24 -43.19 -12.95
CA ASN A 391 5.97 -42.76 -12.36
C ASN A 391 6.07 -41.40 -11.65
N LEU A 392 7.29 -40.99 -11.28
CA LEU A 392 7.58 -39.70 -10.66
C LEU A 392 7.90 -38.60 -11.69
N VAL A 393 7.86 -38.91 -12.99
CA VAL A 393 8.13 -37.94 -14.06
C VAL A 393 6.84 -37.24 -14.48
N LYS A 394 6.89 -35.92 -14.55
CA LYS A 394 5.83 -35.02 -15.00
C LYS A 394 6.40 -34.05 -16.04
N ALA A 395 5.54 -33.33 -16.77
CA ALA A 395 6.00 -32.36 -17.75
C ALA A 395 6.51 -31.09 -17.04
N GLY A 396 5.77 -30.60 -16.05
CA GLY A 396 6.18 -29.44 -15.28
C GLY A 396 5.65 -29.37 -13.85
N ALA A 397 6.12 -28.38 -13.11
CA ALA A 397 5.67 -28.10 -11.74
C ALA A 397 5.50 -26.60 -11.46
N TYR A 398 4.62 -26.25 -10.51
CA TYR A 398 4.49 -24.90 -9.96
C TYR A 398 5.15 -24.83 -8.57
N ASP A 399 6.21 -24.05 -8.39
CA ASP A 399 7.01 -24.06 -7.15
C ASP A 399 6.23 -23.57 -5.91
N SER A 400 5.39 -22.54 -6.06
CA SER A 400 4.63 -21.96 -4.95
C SER A 400 3.13 -22.22 -5.09
N ASN A 401 2.56 -23.06 -4.21
CA ASN A 401 1.13 -23.40 -4.24
C ASN A 401 0.23 -22.17 -4.10
N GLY A 402 0.54 -21.27 -3.16
CA GLY A 402 -0.24 -20.05 -2.94
C GLY A 402 -0.19 -19.09 -4.14
N ASN A 403 0.99 -18.90 -4.75
CA ASN A 403 1.05 -18.10 -5.98
C ASN A 403 0.36 -18.78 -7.15
N GLY A 404 0.52 -20.10 -7.32
CA GLY A 404 -0.15 -20.87 -8.36
C GLY A 404 -1.65 -20.65 -8.30
N PHE A 405 -2.24 -20.80 -7.12
CA PHE A 405 -3.66 -20.50 -6.89
C PHE A 405 -4.04 -19.09 -7.37
N ILE A 406 -3.32 -18.07 -6.91
CA ILE A 406 -3.65 -16.66 -7.17
C ILE A 406 -3.44 -16.30 -8.64
N THR A 407 -2.33 -16.70 -9.25
CA THR A 407 -2.01 -16.44 -10.65
C THR A 407 -3.02 -17.09 -11.57
N PHE A 408 -3.35 -18.39 -11.38
CA PHE A 408 -4.40 -19.04 -12.17
C PHE A 408 -5.76 -18.38 -11.96
N THR A 409 -6.10 -18.01 -10.72
CA THR A 409 -7.33 -17.27 -10.42
C THR A 409 -7.41 -15.99 -11.26
N ARG A 410 -6.35 -15.17 -11.28
CA ARG A 410 -6.32 -13.93 -12.07
C ARG A 410 -6.38 -14.19 -13.59
N GLN A 411 -5.67 -15.18 -14.09
CA GLN A 411 -5.68 -15.52 -15.52
C GLN A 411 -7.02 -16.04 -16.04
N PHE A 412 -7.88 -16.54 -15.14
CA PHE A 412 -9.25 -16.93 -15.44
C PHE A 412 -10.28 -15.83 -15.12
N ASN A 413 -9.84 -14.63 -14.77
CA ASN A 413 -10.70 -13.53 -14.30
C ASN A 413 -11.55 -13.92 -13.07
N GLY A 414 -10.97 -14.74 -12.20
CA GLY A 414 -11.49 -15.09 -10.89
C GLY A 414 -11.15 -14.03 -9.84
N ALA A 415 -11.71 -14.20 -8.65
CA ALA A 415 -11.50 -13.33 -7.52
C ALA A 415 -10.78 -14.08 -6.38
N TYR A 416 -9.86 -13.40 -5.71
CA TYR A 416 -9.11 -13.91 -4.56
C TYR A 416 -9.45 -13.12 -3.30
N THR A 417 -8.87 -11.94 -3.13
CA THR A 417 -9.14 -11.05 -1.99
C THR A 417 -9.45 -9.63 -2.44
N ALA A 418 -10.09 -8.86 -1.57
CA ALA A 418 -10.32 -7.43 -1.75
C ALA A 418 -10.42 -6.70 -0.40
N ILE A 419 -10.36 -5.37 -0.43
CA ILE A 419 -10.77 -4.52 0.69
C ILE A 419 -12.11 -3.89 0.33
N ASN A 420 -13.09 -4.01 1.23
CA ASN A 420 -14.38 -3.37 1.05
C ASN A 420 -14.22 -1.83 1.15
N PRO A 421 -14.59 -1.05 0.13
CA PRO A 421 -14.29 0.38 0.10
C PRO A 421 -15.12 1.22 1.10
N GLN A 422 -16.23 0.68 1.63
CA GLN A 422 -17.05 1.37 2.63
C GLN A 422 -16.57 1.11 4.06
N THR A 423 -16.12 -0.11 4.35
CA THR A 423 -15.77 -0.55 5.71
C THR A 423 -14.27 -0.70 5.94
N TYR A 424 -13.46 -0.68 4.87
CA TYR A 424 -12.03 -0.97 4.86
C TYR A 424 -11.65 -2.33 5.48
N ARG A 425 -12.60 -3.26 5.50
CA ARG A 425 -12.36 -4.64 5.94
C ARG A 425 -11.98 -5.53 4.77
N GLY A 426 -11.08 -6.46 5.02
CA GLY A 426 -10.72 -7.49 4.06
C GLY A 426 -11.88 -8.43 3.72
N GLN A 427 -11.87 -8.94 2.50
CA GLN A 427 -12.87 -9.86 1.97
C GLN A 427 -12.17 -11.04 1.28
N TYR A 428 -12.68 -12.24 1.54
CA TYR A 428 -12.32 -13.47 0.85
C TYR A 428 -13.35 -13.76 -0.24
N LEU A 429 -12.91 -13.86 -1.49
CA LEU A 429 -13.80 -13.88 -2.66
C LEU A 429 -13.73 -15.16 -3.48
N TRP A 430 -12.79 -16.07 -3.18
CA TRP A 430 -12.56 -17.26 -4.01
C TRP A 430 -13.67 -18.30 -3.94
N ASN A 431 -14.30 -18.49 -2.77
CA ASN A 431 -15.06 -19.71 -2.49
C ASN A 431 -16.32 -19.88 -3.36
N THR A 432 -17.00 -18.78 -3.68
CA THR A 432 -18.23 -18.78 -4.47
C THR A 432 -18.02 -18.25 -5.89
N ASN A 433 -16.78 -17.97 -6.28
CA ASN A 433 -16.48 -17.38 -7.58
C ASN A 433 -16.32 -18.47 -8.66
N ALA A 434 -17.21 -18.46 -9.65
CA ALA A 434 -17.23 -19.46 -10.72
C ALA A 434 -15.95 -19.48 -11.58
N ASN A 435 -15.31 -18.33 -11.78
CA ASN A 435 -14.06 -18.23 -12.54
C ASN A 435 -12.86 -18.75 -11.73
N THR A 436 -12.85 -18.52 -10.41
CA THR A 436 -11.86 -19.15 -9.52
C THR A 436 -12.01 -20.68 -9.52
N PHE A 437 -13.25 -21.19 -9.46
CA PHE A 437 -13.51 -22.61 -9.61
C PHE A 437 -13.02 -23.14 -10.97
N ALA A 438 -13.29 -22.42 -12.07
CA ALA A 438 -12.84 -22.80 -13.41
C ALA A 438 -11.31 -22.84 -13.53
N ALA A 439 -10.60 -21.92 -12.88
CA ALA A 439 -9.14 -21.94 -12.79
C ALA A 439 -8.64 -23.23 -12.12
N MET A 440 -9.25 -23.60 -10.99
CA MET A 440 -8.93 -24.82 -10.26
C MET A 440 -9.29 -26.08 -11.05
N GLN A 441 -10.38 -26.05 -11.82
CA GLN A 441 -10.76 -27.13 -12.72
C GLN A 441 -9.72 -27.33 -13.82
N PHE A 442 -9.23 -26.24 -14.43
CA PHE A 442 -8.15 -26.32 -15.41
C PHE A 442 -6.88 -26.97 -14.86
N VAL A 443 -6.50 -26.61 -13.62
CA VAL A 443 -5.33 -27.22 -12.96
C VAL A 443 -5.58 -28.70 -12.66
N LYS A 444 -6.76 -29.04 -12.12
CA LYS A 444 -7.16 -30.44 -11.87
C LYS A 444 -7.11 -31.30 -13.12
N ASP A 445 -7.64 -30.80 -14.24
CA ASP A 445 -7.71 -31.52 -15.50
C ASP A 445 -6.32 -31.83 -16.08
N ASN A 446 -5.29 -31.08 -15.67
CA ASN A 446 -3.92 -31.25 -16.11
C ASN A 446 -2.99 -31.83 -15.02
N ARG A 447 -3.52 -32.27 -13.88
CA ARG A 447 -2.72 -32.73 -12.73
C ARG A 447 -1.86 -33.97 -12.99
N ASP A 448 -2.17 -34.73 -14.05
CA ASP A 448 -1.38 -35.89 -14.45
C ASP A 448 -0.05 -35.51 -15.13
N ILE A 449 0.05 -34.27 -15.65
CA ILE A 449 1.22 -33.75 -16.36
C ILE A 449 1.87 -32.56 -15.67
N PHE A 450 1.11 -31.83 -14.84
CA PHE A 450 1.55 -30.62 -14.16
C PHE A 450 1.24 -30.69 -12.66
N VAL A 451 2.27 -30.56 -11.82
CA VAL A 451 2.14 -30.83 -10.37
C VAL A 451 2.76 -29.72 -9.51
N VAL A 452 2.86 -29.97 -8.21
CA VAL A 452 3.55 -29.11 -7.23
C VAL A 452 4.67 -29.92 -6.53
N PRO A 453 5.65 -29.26 -5.89
CA PRO A 453 6.77 -29.92 -5.21
C PRO A 453 6.36 -31.01 -4.21
N ASP A 454 5.19 -30.85 -3.57
CA ASP A 454 4.62 -31.80 -2.61
C ASP A 454 4.42 -33.20 -3.20
N PHE A 455 4.27 -33.33 -4.52
CA PHE A 455 4.21 -34.63 -5.21
C PHE A 455 5.48 -35.48 -5.00
N TRP A 456 6.62 -34.85 -4.70
CA TRP A 456 7.89 -35.52 -4.38
C TRP A 456 8.31 -35.33 -2.91
N ASP A 457 7.40 -34.93 -2.03
CA ASP A 457 7.71 -34.54 -0.65
C ASP A 457 8.82 -33.47 -0.58
N GLN A 458 8.82 -32.54 -1.55
CA GLN A 458 9.79 -31.46 -1.62
C GLN A 458 9.13 -30.12 -1.28
N GLN A 459 9.92 -29.21 -0.71
CA GLN A 459 9.48 -27.83 -0.50
C GLN A 459 9.52 -26.99 -1.79
N TYR A 460 10.43 -27.31 -2.71
CA TYR A 460 10.67 -26.55 -3.93
C TYR A 460 10.81 -27.47 -5.14
N ALA A 461 10.43 -26.97 -6.32
CA ALA A 461 10.57 -27.66 -7.60
C ALA A 461 12.03 -27.72 -8.09
N THR A 462 12.96 -27.04 -7.41
CA THR A 462 14.39 -26.98 -7.75
C THR A 462 15.02 -28.37 -7.89
N THR A 463 14.82 -29.23 -6.89
CA THR A 463 15.36 -30.60 -6.88
C THR A 463 14.78 -31.46 -8.01
N PRO A 464 13.44 -31.61 -8.16
CA PRO A 464 12.89 -32.43 -9.25
C PRO A 464 13.20 -31.86 -10.64
N PHE A 465 13.36 -30.54 -10.80
CA PHE A 465 13.80 -29.95 -12.07
C PHE A 465 15.25 -30.31 -12.39
N ALA A 466 16.19 -30.15 -11.45
CA ALA A 466 17.59 -30.54 -11.65
C ALA A 466 17.73 -32.05 -11.90
N GLN A 467 16.91 -32.88 -11.24
CA GLN A 467 16.85 -34.34 -11.48
C GLN A 467 16.15 -34.72 -12.78
N GLN A 468 15.74 -33.76 -13.61
CA GLN A 468 15.04 -33.99 -14.89
C GLN A 468 13.75 -34.81 -14.72
N LYS A 469 13.11 -34.75 -13.53
CA LYS A 469 11.79 -35.32 -13.25
C LYS A 469 10.66 -34.44 -13.77
N VAL A 470 10.98 -33.17 -14.02
CA VAL A 470 10.17 -32.23 -14.80
C VAL A 470 11.04 -31.54 -15.85
N ALA A 471 10.45 -31.20 -16.99
CA ALA A 471 11.13 -30.48 -18.06
C ALA A 471 11.01 -28.96 -17.93
N PHE A 472 9.99 -28.47 -17.23
CA PHE A 472 9.84 -27.06 -16.89
C PHE A 472 9.31 -26.88 -15.46
N ALA A 473 9.56 -25.71 -14.88
CA ALA A 473 8.98 -25.34 -13.60
C ALA A 473 8.68 -23.84 -13.56
N ILE A 474 7.65 -23.45 -12.82
CA ILE A 474 7.44 -22.05 -12.46
C ILE A 474 8.26 -21.78 -11.21
N SER A 475 9.18 -20.82 -11.25
CA SER A 475 10.06 -20.47 -10.13
C SER A 475 10.05 -18.96 -9.88
N SER A 476 10.44 -18.54 -8.68
CA SER A 476 10.76 -17.12 -8.45
C SER A 476 11.89 -16.68 -9.37
N SER A 477 11.85 -15.43 -9.86
CA SER A 477 12.96 -14.82 -10.61
C SER A 477 14.28 -14.88 -9.83
N ALA A 478 14.21 -14.70 -8.51
CA ALA A 478 15.34 -14.83 -7.60
C ALA A 478 15.66 -16.30 -7.25
N GLY A 479 14.79 -17.25 -7.60
CA GLY A 479 14.95 -18.68 -7.38
C GLY A 479 15.75 -19.39 -8.48
N VAL A 480 15.87 -18.81 -9.67
CA VAL A 480 16.52 -19.45 -10.83
C VAL A 480 17.98 -19.82 -10.57
N ARG A 481 18.73 -19.01 -9.81
CA ARG A 481 20.10 -19.36 -9.40
C ARG A 481 20.19 -20.67 -8.62
N HIS A 482 19.18 -21.01 -7.82
CA HIS A 482 19.18 -22.25 -7.06
C HIS A 482 19.06 -23.47 -7.98
N ASN A 483 18.30 -23.34 -9.06
CA ASN A 483 18.24 -24.36 -10.12
C ASN A 483 19.59 -24.53 -10.80
N GLN A 484 20.27 -23.42 -11.14
CA GLN A 484 21.63 -23.47 -11.71
C GLN A 484 22.64 -24.14 -10.77
N ILE A 485 22.54 -23.90 -9.45
CA ILE A 485 23.39 -24.54 -8.44
C ILE A 485 23.14 -26.05 -8.40
N GLU A 486 21.87 -26.49 -8.33
CA GLU A 486 21.55 -27.93 -8.27
C GLU A 486 21.92 -28.65 -9.57
N ILE A 487 21.73 -28.03 -10.74
CA ILE A 487 22.23 -28.57 -12.02
C ILE A 487 23.75 -28.73 -11.98
N GLY A 488 24.48 -27.74 -11.48
CA GLY A 488 25.93 -27.80 -11.34
C GLY A 488 26.45 -28.89 -10.39
N ARG A 489 25.58 -29.44 -9.52
CA ARG A 489 25.90 -30.57 -8.63
C ARG A 489 25.69 -31.93 -9.28
N LEU A 490 25.04 -32.00 -10.44
CA LEU A 490 24.87 -33.24 -11.18
C LEU A 490 26.22 -33.73 -11.74
N PRO A 491 26.36 -35.04 -12.00
CA PRO A 491 27.45 -35.55 -12.84
C PRO A 491 27.51 -34.78 -14.16
N VAL A 492 28.72 -34.48 -14.64
CA VAL A 492 28.93 -33.65 -15.85
C VAL A 492 28.12 -34.13 -17.06
N ALA A 493 27.95 -35.44 -17.22
CA ALA A 493 27.16 -36.03 -18.32
C ALA A 493 25.65 -35.77 -18.23
N ASP A 494 25.15 -35.38 -17.05
CA ASP A 494 23.74 -35.13 -16.76
C ASP A 494 23.43 -33.63 -16.60
N GLN A 495 24.45 -32.77 -16.63
CA GLN A 495 24.28 -31.32 -16.62
C GLN A 495 23.66 -30.85 -17.94
N PHE A 496 22.77 -29.87 -17.86
CA PHE A 496 22.06 -29.30 -19.01
C PHE A 496 21.95 -27.79 -18.89
N GLU A 497 21.67 -27.12 -20.00
CA GLU A 497 21.38 -25.69 -19.99
C GLU A 497 19.91 -25.43 -19.66
N LEU A 498 19.67 -24.54 -18.70
CA LEU A 498 18.33 -24.01 -18.45
C LEU A 498 18.06 -22.80 -19.35
N GLY A 499 16.80 -22.62 -19.73
CA GLY A 499 16.26 -21.39 -20.29
C GLY A 499 15.17 -20.82 -19.39
N THR A 500 14.74 -19.59 -19.68
CA THR A 500 13.65 -18.90 -18.98
C THR A 500 12.65 -18.33 -19.97
N ALA A 501 11.39 -18.23 -19.58
CA ALA A 501 10.33 -17.57 -20.33
C ALA A 501 9.36 -16.84 -19.38
N PRO A 502 8.61 -15.86 -19.87
CA PRO A 502 7.43 -15.36 -19.18
C PRO A 502 6.48 -16.47 -18.73
N ILE A 503 5.68 -16.20 -17.70
CA ILE A 503 4.63 -17.12 -17.26
C ILE A 503 3.64 -17.35 -18.39
N PRO A 504 3.31 -18.60 -18.72
CA PRO A 504 2.30 -18.88 -19.72
C PRO A 504 0.96 -18.26 -19.32
N TYR A 505 0.22 -17.76 -20.30
CA TYR A 505 -1.12 -17.23 -20.06
C TYR A 505 -2.20 -18.19 -20.53
N ASN A 506 -3.43 -17.96 -20.08
CA ASN A 506 -4.58 -18.71 -20.54
C ASN A 506 -4.98 -18.30 -21.97
N ALA A 507 -4.82 -19.21 -22.95
CA ALA A 507 -5.18 -18.95 -24.35
C ALA A 507 -6.67 -18.58 -24.54
N LEU A 508 -7.55 -19.04 -23.64
CA LEU A 508 -8.98 -18.76 -23.69
C LEU A 508 -9.34 -17.36 -23.13
N SER A 509 -8.39 -16.72 -22.44
CA SER A 509 -8.55 -15.41 -21.80
C SER A 509 -7.31 -14.54 -22.06
N PRO A 510 -6.94 -14.26 -23.32
CA PRO A 510 -5.67 -13.60 -23.66
C PRO A 510 -5.56 -12.16 -23.14
N ASN A 511 -6.68 -11.53 -22.79
CA ASN A 511 -6.73 -10.19 -22.19
C ASN A 511 -6.50 -10.22 -20.67
N ASN A 512 -6.55 -11.39 -20.03
CA ASN A 512 -6.37 -11.55 -18.59
C ASN A 512 -4.96 -12.09 -18.26
N ARG A 513 -3.94 -11.66 -19.01
CA ARG A 513 -2.55 -11.98 -18.65
C ARG A 513 -2.26 -11.40 -17.27
N ALA A 514 -1.73 -12.23 -16.40
CA ALA A 514 -1.45 -11.86 -15.03
C ALA A 514 -0.28 -12.71 -14.53
N VAL A 515 0.66 -12.05 -13.87
CA VAL A 515 1.71 -12.69 -13.08
C VAL A 515 1.91 -11.90 -11.80
N ILE A 516 2.02 -12.62 -10.70
CA ILE A 516 2.07 -11.97 -9.40
C ILE A 516 3.40 -11.24 -9.20
N GLN A 517 3.31 -9.99 -8.77
CA GLN A 517 4.41 -9.26 -8.17
C GLN A 517 4.56 -9.71 -6.73
N GLN A 518 5.77 -10.09 -6.34
CA GLN A 518 6.08 -10.58 -5.02
C GLN A 518 7.38 -9.97 -4.49
N GLY A 519 7.75 -10.42 -3.30
CA GLY A 519 8.94 -9.97 -2.59
C GLY A 519 8.61 -8.97 -1.50
N THR A 520 9.55 -8.79 -0.59
CA THR A 520 9.30 -8.10 0.67
C THR A 520 9.71 -6.64 0.62
N ASN A 521 9.18 -5.91 1.60
CA ASN A 521 9.44 -4.52 1.87
C ASN A 521 10.19 -4.41 3.21
N ILE A 522 10.76 -3.25 3.49
CA ILE A 522 11.32 -2.91 4.80
C ILE A 522 10.42 -1.87 5.45
N SER A 523 10.06 -2.13 6.71
CA SER A 523 9.34 -1.19 7.57
C SER A 523 10.28 -0.68 8.67
N LEU A 524 10.11 0.58 9.08
CA LEU A 524 10.70 1.09 10.32
C LEU A 524 9.71 0.86 11.46
N THR A 525 10.20 0.42 12.60
CA THR A 525 9.34 0.22 13.77
C THR A 525 9.31 1.47 14.65
N ASP A 526 8.35 1.53 15.57
CA ASP A 526 8.26 2.62 16.55
C ASP A 526 9.33 2.55 17.66
N SER A 527 10.29 1.61 17.61
CA SER A 527 11.35 1.51 18.61
C SER A 527 12.50 2.50 18.40
N GLY A 528 13.23 2.74 19.49
CA GLY A 528 14.42 3.58 19.50
C GLY A 528 14.14 5.08 19.56
N THR A 529 15.22 5.86 19.64
CA THR A 529 15.18 7.33 19.66
C THR A 529 14.90 7.88 18.26
N ARG A 530 14.56 9.17 18.17
CA ARG A 530 14.39 9.87 16.88
C ARG A 530 15.64 9.83 15.99
N GLU A 531 16.83 9.80 16.58
CA GLU A 531 18.10 9.64 15.87
C GLU A 531 18.23 8.22 15.28
N GLN A 532 17.85 7.18 16.03
CA GLN A 532 17.83 5.81 15.54
C GLN A 532 16.81 5.63 14.40
N LYS A 533 15.64 6.24 14.51
CA LYS A 533 14.62 6.23 13.44
C LYS A 533 15.12 6.93 12.18
N LEU A 534 15.79 8.09 12.32
CA LEU A 534 16.41 8.78 11.19
C LEU A 534 17.52 7.93 10.53
N VAL A 535 18.42 7.31 11.31
CA VAL A 535 19.47 6.45 10.72
C VAL A 535 18.88 5.21 10.04
N SER A 536 17.81 4.64 10.59
CA SER A 536 17.07 3.54 9.95
C SER A 536 16.47 3.98 8.61
N TRP A 537 15.93 5.20 8.55
CA TRP A 537 15.40 5.79 7.32
C TRP A 537 16.50 6.00 6.27
N LEU A 538 17.64 6.56 6.67
CA LEU A 538 18.78 6.78 5.78
C LEU A 538 19.33 5.47 5.21
N PHE A 539 19.37 4.41 6.02
CA PHE A 539 19.78 3.09 5.52
C PHE A 539 18.76 2.49 4.55
N LEU A 540 17.45 2.63 4.81
CA LEU A 540 16.42 2.22 3.86
C LEU A 540 16.55 2.97 2.52
N LYS A 541 16.81 4.29 2.56
CA LYS A 541 17.12 5.07 1.36
C LYS A 541 18.34 4.52 0.60
N TYR A 542 19.42 4.22 1.31
CA TYR A 542 20.64 3.66 0.73
C TYR A 542 20.37 2.34 0.00
N LEU A 543 19.62 1.41 0.62
CA LEU A 543 19.27 0.13 0.01
C LEU A 543 18.48 0.27 -1.29
N MET A 544 17.70 1.35 -1.42
CA MET A 544 16.93 1.62 -2.63
C MET A 544 17.71 2.40 -3.68
N ARG A 545 18.91 2.93 -3.42
CA ARG A 545 19.67 3.74 -4.39
C ARG A 545 19.88 2.95 -5.69
N ALA A 546 19.80 3.61 -6.84
CA ALA A 546 19.75 2.95 -8.16
C ALA A 546 20.92 1.96 -8.39
N ASP A 547 22.14 2.35 -8.04
CA ASP A 547 23.35 1.53 -8.11
C ASP A 547 23.32 0.34 -7.13
N VAL A 548 22.81 0.54 -5.91
CA VAL A 548 22.73 -0.47 -4.86
C VAL A 548 21.68 -1.53 -5.21
N THR A 549 20.51 -1.12 -5.67
CA THR A 549 19.45 -2.07 -6.08
C THR A 549 19.82 -2.81 -7.38
N VAL A 550 20.56 -2.19 -8.30
CA VAL A 550 21.12 -2.88 -9.48
C VAL A 550 22.18 -3.89 -9.08
N ASP A 551 23.09 -3.55 -8.16
CA ASP A 551 24.07 -4.50 -7.66
C ASP A 551 23.37 -5.71 -7.00
N PHE A 552 22.42 -5.44 -6.10
CA PHE A 552 21.62 -6.46 -5.46
C PHE A 552 20.94 -7.38 -6.48
N ALA A 553 20.29 -6.81 -7.50
CA ALA A 553 19.63 -7.56 -8.56
C ALA A 553 20.59 -8.48 -9.33
N ILE A 554 21.77 -7.98 -9.71
CA ILE A 554 22.80 -8.77 -10.41
C ILE A 554 23.24 -9.96 -9.56
N GLN A 555 23.51 -9.72 -8.27
CA GLN A 555 24.01 -10.77 -7.37
C GLN A 555 22.95 -11.82 -7.02
N THR A 556 21.67 -11.47 -7.05
CA THR A 556 20.62 -12.30 -6.44
C THR A 556 19.51 -12.75 -7.40
N GLY A 557 19.28 -12.09 -8.53
CA GLY A 557 18.13 -12.34 -9.39
C GLY A 557 16.82 -11.72 -8.90
N TYR A 558 16.86 -10.92 -7.82
CA TYR A 558 15.80 -9.96 -7.54
C TYR A 558 15.78 -8.83 -8.58
N ILE A 559 14.72 -8.06 -8.60
CA ILE A 559 14.48 -6.99 -9.58
C ILE A 559 14.82 -5.64 -8.92
N PRO A 560 15.51 -4.72 -9.64
CA PRO A 560 15.73 -3.37 -9.14
C PRO A 560 14.41 -2.70 -8.75
N VAL A 561 14.40 -1.91 -7.68
CA VAL A 561 13.18 -1.25 -7.18
C VAL A 561 12.97 0.17 -7.74
N ARG A 562 13.90 0.65 -8.56
CA ARG A 562 13.88 1.98 -9.17
C ARG A 562 13.88 1.91 -10.70
N GLU A 563 13.15 2.83 -11.32
CA GLU A 563 13.13 3.01 -12.78
C GLU A 563 14.53 3.35 -13.30
N SER A 564 15.20 4.30 -12.67
CA SER A 564 16.60 4.65 -12.97
C SER A 564 17.57 3.46 -12.86
N GLY A 565 17.26 2.47 -12.01
CA GLY A 565 18.01 1.22 -11.90
C GLY A 565 17.74 0.27 -13.08
N ILE A 566 16.46 0.05 -13.41
CA ILE A 566 16.04 -0.81 -14.52
C ILE A 566 16.57 -0.29 -15.86
N THR A 567 16.55 1.04 -16.09
CA THR A 567 16.98 1.63 -17.35
C THR A 567 18.48 1.92 -17.41
N SER A 568 19.24 1.54 -16.37
CA SER A 568 20.68 1.80 -16.34
C SER A 568 21.44 0.97 -17.38
N GLU A 569 22.55 1.50 -17.90
CA GLU A 569 23.43 0.80 -18.84
C GLU A 569 23.98 -0.49 -18.20
N ARG A 570 24.35 -0.43 -16.92
CA ARG A 570 24.86 -1.60 -16.17
C ARG A 570 23.83 -2.73 -16.13
N TYR A 571 22.57 -2.42 -15.83
CA TYR A 571 21.52 -3.43 -15.79
C TYR A 571 21.15 -3.93 -17.20
N THR A 572 21.13 -3.05 -18.20
CA THR A 572 20.92 -3.44 -19.61
C THR A 572 21.99 -4.42 -20.09
N ASN A 573 23.26 -4.17 -19.79
CA ASN A 573 24.36 -5.08 -20.12
C ASN A 573 24.25 -6.40 -19.35
N PHE A 574 23.78 -6.38 -18.10
CA PHE A 574 23.48 -7.59 -17.36
C PHE A 574 22.37 -8.43 -18.01
N LEU A 575 21.24 -7.81 -18.36
CA LEU A 575 20.12 -8.50 -19.04
C LEU A 575 20.53 -9.14 -20.37
N ASN A 576 21.40 -8.45 -21.12
CA ASN A 576 21.95 -8.96 -22.38
C ASN A 576 23.12 -9.94 -22.20
N GLN A 577 23.52 -10.23 -20.95
CA GLN A 577 24.69 -11.03 -20.59
C GLN A 577 26.01 -10.53 -21.21
N THR A 578 26.10 -9.23 -21.49
CA THR A 578 27.29 -8.56 -22.03
C THR A 578 28.13 -7.88 -20.95
N LEU A 579 27.67 -7.89 -19.70
CA LEU A 579 28.44 -7.34 -18.58
C LEU A 579 29.75 -8.14 -18.38
N PRO A 580 30.92 -7.49 -18.36
CA PRO A 580 32.20 -8.20 -18.23
C PRO A 580 32.32 -8.96 -16.91
N GLY A 581 32.86 -10.19 -16.97
CA GLY A 581 33.20 -10.98 -15.78
C GLY A 581 32.03 -11.66 -15.08
N MET A 582 30.86 -11.76 -15.72
CA MET A 582 29.70 -12.44 -15.13
C MET A 582 30.00 -13.91 -14.78
N THR A 583 29.65 -14.28 -13.55
CA THR A 583 29.62 -15.69 -13.12
C THR A 583 28.45 -16.42 -13.78
N ASP A 584 28.48 -17.76 -13.79
CA ASP A 584 27.37 -18.53 -14.36
C ASP A 584 26.06 -18.35 -13.58
N LEU A 585 26.14 -18.07 -12.27
CA LEU A 585 24.97 -17.70 -11.47
C LEU A 585 24.40 -16.35 -11.89
N GLN A 586 25.25 -15.36 -12.19
CA GLN A 586 24.79 -14.06 -12.68
C GLN A 586 24.18 -14.18 -14.09
N LYS A 587 24.69 -15.05 -14.96
CA LYS A 587 24.06 -15.36 -16.25
C LYS A 587 22.67 -15.99 -16.07
N ALA A 588 22.52 -16.93 -15.13
CA ALA A 588 21.22 -17.50 -14.80
C ALA A 588 20.24 -16.44 -14.24
N ASN A 589 20.73 -15.53 -13.39
CA ASN A 589 19.94 -14.38 -12.90
C ASN A 589 19.53 -13.44 -14.06
N ALA A 590 20.41 -13.23 -15.04
CA ALA A 590 20.10 -12.37 -16.19
C ALA A 590 18.98 -12.94 -17.05
N LEU A 591 18.98 -14.27 -17.27
CA LEU A 591 17.90 -14.97 -17.97
C LEU A 591 16.55 -14.73 -17.27
N SER A 592 16.48 -14.95 -15.96
CA SER A 592 15.24 -14.79 -15.20
C SER A 592 14.78 -13.33 -15.15
N ALA A 593 15.72 -12.38 -15.00
CA ALA A 593 15.44 -10.96 -15.03
C ALA A 593 14.90 -10.50 -16.40
N GLN A 594 15.41 -11.06 -17.51
CA GLN A 594 14.91 -10.77 -18.85
C GLN A 594 13.46 -11.24 -19.03
N ALA A 595 13.15 -12.47 -18.60
CA ALA A 595 11.78 -13.00 -18.63
C ALA A 595 10.84 -12.17 -17.75
N ALA A 596 11.28 -11.76 -16.55
CA ALA A 596 10.52 -10.87 -15.68
C ALA A 596 10.25 -9.50 -16.33
N PHE A 597 11.25 -8.91 -16.99
CA PHE A 597 11.12 -7.64 -17.68
C PHE A 597 10.15 -7.70 -18.87
N GLN A 598 10.12 -8.81 -19.62
CA GLN A 598 9.22 -9.01 -20.76
C GLN A 598 7.74 -9.07 -20.38
N GLN A 599 7.42 -9.38 -19.12
CA GLN A 599 6.04 -9.54 -18.63
C GLN A 599 5.63 -8.49 -17.59
N ARG A 600 6.45 -7.45 -17.38
CA ARG A 600 6.24 -6.45 -16.32
C ARG A 600 4.89 -5.72 -16.40
N ASP A 601 4.34 -5.57 -17.61
CA ASP A 601 3.05 -4.92 -17.83
C ASP A 601 1.86 -5.77 -17.33
N TYR A 602 2.12 -7.04 -16.96
CA TYR A 602 1.14 -7.97 -16.42
C TYR A 602 1.32 -8.24 -14.92
N PHE A 603 2.19 -7.47 -14.26
CA PHE A 603 2.39 -7.55 -12.82
C PHE A 603 1.13 -7.11 -12.07
N PHE A 604 0.73 -7.88 -11.06
CA PHE A 604 -0.33 -7.49 -10.14
C PHE A 604 0.06 -7.80 -8.70
N PHE A 605 -0.55 -7.09 -7.76
CA PHE A 605 -0.54 -7.43 -6.34
C PHE A 605 -1.97 -7.35 -5.80
N ASP A 606 -2.24 -8.08 -4.73
CA ASP A 606 -3.54 -8.08 -4.05
C ASP A 606 -3.52 -7.16 -2.82
N PRO A 607 -4.65 -6.47 -2.53
CA PRO A 607 -4.81 -5.71 -1.30
C PRO A 607 -4.49 -6.54 -0.05
N ALA A 608 -3.55 -6.06 0.76
CA ALA A 608 -3.13 -6.69 2.00
C ALA A 608 -3.92 -6.17 3.21
N PHE A 609 -4.40 -7.09 4.04
CA PHE A 609 -5.10 -6.82 5.30
C PHE A 609 -4.81 -7.92 6.33
N VAL A 610 -5.17 -7.67 7.59
CA VAL A 610 -5.04 -8.68 8.68
C VAL A 610 -5.83 -9.94 8.31
N GLY A 611 -5.12 -11.06 8.10
CA GLY A 611 -5.70 -12.33 7.63
C GLY A 611 -5.27 -12.71 6.20
N SER A 612 -4.71 -11.79 5.41
CA SER A 612 -4.21 -12.08 4.05
C SER A 612 -3.12 -13.16 4.04
N SER A 613 -2.21 -13.15 5.02
CA SER A 613 -1.17 -14.17 5.15
C SER A 613 -1.77 -15.56 5.39
N ARG A 614 -2.79 -15.66 6.27
CA ARG A 614 -3.52 -16.91 6.48
C ARG A 614 -4.28 -17.33 5.23
N ALA A 615 -4.98 -16.40 4.57
CA ALA A 615 -5.70 -16.69 3.32
C ALA A 615 -4.77 -17.28 2.26
N ARG A 616 -3.55 -16.73 2.11
CA ARG A 616 -2.53 -17.23 1.20
C ARG A 616 -2.09 -18.66 1.53
N THR A 617 -1.84 -18.95 2.80
CA THR A 617 -1.51 -20.31 3.25
C THR A 617 -2.65 -21.29 2.94
N GLU A 618 -3.89 -20.92 3.28
CA GLU A 618 -5.03 -21.82 3.14
C GLU A 618 -5.40 -22.10 1.68
N VAL A 619 -5.32 -21.10 0.78
CA VAL A 619 -5.53 -21.36 -0.65
C VAL A 619 -4.37 -22.14 -1.28
N GLY A 620 -3.15 -22.01 -0.75
CA GLY A 620 -2.03 -22.87 -1.13
C GLY A 620 -2.29 -24.34 -0.79
N LEU A 621 -2.80 -24.63 0.41
CA LEU A 621 -3.22 -25.98 0.79
C LEU A 621 -4.38 -26.48 -0.08
N ALA A 622 -5.33 -25.63 -0.44
CA ALA A 622 -6.40 -26.00 -1.38
C ALA A 622 -5.84 -26.38 -2.76
N PHE A 623 -4.88 -25.60 -3.27
CA PHE A 623 -4.22 -25.86 -4.55
C PHE A 623 -3.51 -27.21 -4.57
N GLU A 624 -2.76 -27.51 -3.50
CA GLU A 624 -2.12 -28.81 -3.28
C GLU A 624 -3.16 -29.95 -3.28
N MET A 625 -4.21 -29.84 -2.47
CA MET A 625 -5.27 -30.86 -2.36
C MET A 625 -5.95 -31.15 -3.70
N ILE A 626 -6.09 -30.14 -4.57
CA ILE A 626 -6.70 -30.30 -5.89
C ILE A 626 -5.78 -31.11 -6.84
N ILE A 627 -4.47 -30.89 -6.74
CA ILE A 627 -3.45 -31.52 -7.60
C ILE A 627 -3.09 -32.92 -7.12
N THR A 628 -2.70 -33.05 -5.84
CA THR A 628 -2.14 -34.30 -5.28
C THR A 628 -3.17 -35.12 -4.50
N GLY A 629 -4.28 -34.50 -4.08
CA GLY A 629 -5.34 -35.13 -3.29
C GLY A 629 -6.50 -35.71 -4.11
N ASP A 630 -7.69 -35.71 -3.51
CA ASP A 630 -8.91 -36.28 -4.10
C ASP A 630 -9.47 -35.47 -5.28
N GLY A 631 -8.95 -34.25 -5.50
CA GLY A 631 -9.39 -33.35 -6.57
C GLY A 631 -10.79 -32.76 -6.33
N ASN A 632 -11.32 -32.78 -5.12
CA ASN A 632 -12.61 -32.16 -4.80
C ASN A 632 -12.44 -30.64 -4.62
N ILE A 633 -12.62 -29.91 -5.71
CA ILE A 633 -12.39 -28.47 -5.78
C ILE A 633 -13.24 -27.71 -4.76
N GLN A 634 -14.56 -27.97 -4.71
CA GLN A 634 -15.44 -27.21 -3.81
C GLN A 634 -15.07 -27.45 -2.35
N ALA A 635 -14.80 -28.69 -1.96
CA ALA A 635 -14.39 -29.00 -0.59
C ALA A 635 -13.06 -28.32 -0.21
N ALA A 636 -12.10 -28.26 -1.13
CA ALA A 636 -10.83 -27.57 -0.92
C ALA A 636 -11.03 -26.06 -0.75
N LEU A 637 -11.85 -25.42 -1.59
CA LEU A 637 -12.17 -23.99 -1.51
C LEU A 637 -12.95 -23.63 -0.23
N ASP A 638 -13.94 -24.47 0.15
CA ASP A 638 -14.73 -24.30 1.37
C ASP A 638 -13.85 -24.42 2.62
N ARG A 639 -12.95 -25.40 2.65
CA ARG A 639 -11.96 -25.56 3.72
C ARG A 639 -11.10 -24.30 3.82
N ALA A 640 -10.50 -23.87 2.71
CA ALA A 640 -9.61 -22.72 2.72
C ALA A 640 -10.33 -21.44 3.19
N TYR A 641 -11.56 -21.23 2.74
CA TYR A 641 -12.40 -20.11 3.18
C TYR A 641 -12.68 -20.17 4.68
N SER A 642 -13.14 -21.31 5.17
CA SER A 642 -13.50 -21.50 6.58
C SER A 642 -12.29 -21.27 7.48
N GLU A 643 -11.13 -21.84 7.12
CA GLU A 643 -9.90 -21.67 7.88
C GLU A 643 -9.40 -20.23 7.83
N ALA A 644 -9.40 -19.58 6.67
CA ALA A 644 -8.99 -18.17 6.58
C ALA A 644 -9.89 -17.25 7.43
N SER A 645 -11.17 -17.56 7.55
CA SER A 645 -12.15 -16.81 8.36
C SER A 645 -12.03 -17.04 9.87
N LEU A 646 -11.33 -18.07 10.33
CA LEU A 646 -11.13 -18.30 11.78
C LEU A 646 -10.13 -17.32 12.42
N GLY A 647 -9.38 -16.56 11.61
CA GLY A 647 -8.36 -15.62 12.07
C GLY A 647 -8.60 -14.15 11.71
N SER A 648 -9.75 -13.84 11.13
CA SER A 648 -10.16 -12.50 10.66
C SER A 648 -11.04 -11.75 11.65
#